data_AF-A0A3Q7J2J3-F1
#
_entry.id   AF-A0A3Q7J2J3-F1
#
_cell.length_a   1.000
_cell.length_b   1.000
_cell.length_c   1.000
_cell.angle_alpha   90.00
_cell.angle_beta   90.00
_cell.angle_gamma   90.00
#
_symmetry.space_group_name_H-M   'P 1'
#
loop_
_entity.id
_entity.type
_entity.pdbx_description
1 polymer ?
#
loop_
_entity_poly.entity_id
_entity_poly.type
_entity_poly.pdbx_seq_one_letter_code
_entity_poly.pdbx_strand_id
1 'polypeptide(L)'
;MNKLVEFLYEDLPHLFDDQGINRVAYDDYVKFRDPITKHDSIDGYLFNISMLKQLFRPNFQLHWAKQTGPYEITTRWTMVMKFVLLPWKPELVFTGTSVMGVNPETNKFNSHVDYWDSIQNNDYFSLEGLLEVIKQVRKYDPFIVVETEGDNLAGNRGFNDVAGYIFGKNATTEKIPMTTPVFTQAFDAENSKVSIQIVLPSDKSLSSLPAPSKEGISLRKTEGGIAAAIKFSGKPTDDVVREKEKQLRSSLIRDGLKPRSGCMLARYNDPGRTWKFIMRKLKRFWVLFALYLKTLRVSYRPFRGRKMTEAKETSTPLMPPSSNKLPDYNKSVKLKYVKLGYHYLITHGMYLLLTPLVAVVAAHMSTITPQDLSELWDNLQYNLISVISCSTLIVIVLTVYVVTRPRPVYLVDFNCYKPSEAFKCTMQTFMDQSKLTGAFSEENLDFQRRILQRSGLGDNTYFPEALLNIPPNPSLKEARKEAETVMFGAIDGLLAKTNMKTKDIGILIVNCSLFNPTPSLSAMIINHYKLRGNIASYNLGGMGCSAGVVSIDLAKKLLQVHPGTYALVVSTENITLNWYLGNDRSKLVSNCLFRMGGAAILLSNKWTERRRSKYQLLHAVRTNKGADDKCFASVTQEEDANGKLGVSLSKELMAVAGDALKTNITTLGPLVLPISEQLLFFATLVGKKLFKMQLKPYIPDFKLAFEHFCIHAGGRAVLDEIEKNLHLTERHLEPSRMTLYRFGNTSSSSLWYELAYTEAKRRVKRGDRVWQIGFGSGFKCNSAVWKALRTIKPVKEVNPWMDEIDKFPVDVPRVANF
;
A
#
# COMPACT_ATOMS: atom_id res chain seq x y z
N MET A 1 -4.05 45.36 43.42
CA MET A 1 -3.83 43.92 43.23
C MET A 1 -5.01 43.03 43.60
N ASN A 2 -5.52 43.04 44.84
CA ASN A 2 -6.69 42.18 45.19
C ASN A 2 -7.89 42.35 44.25
N LYS A 3 -8.20 43.59 43.85
CA LYS A 3 -9.24 43.89 42.83
C LYS A 3 -8.98 43.26 41.46
N LEU A 4 -7.71 43.13 41.05
CA LEU A 4 -7.33 42.48 39.78
C LEU A 4 -7.41 40.96 39.88
N VAL A 5 -7.15 40.39 41.05
CA VAL A 5 -7.35 38.96 41.31
C VAL A 5 -8.85 38.62 41.25
N GLU A 6 -9.69 39.43 41.90
CA GLU A 6 -11.16 39.30 41.82
C GLU A 6 -11.65 39.44 40.38
N PHE A 7 -11.15 40.44 39.65
CA PHE A 7 -11.43 40.61 38.22
C PHE A 7 -11.11 39.36 37.39
N LEU A 8 -9.99 38.67 37.63
CA LEU A 8 -9.65 37.46 36.88
C LEU A 8 -10.58 36.28 37.17
N TYR A 9 -11.17 36.20 38.36
CA TYR A 9 -12.21 35.20 38.65
C TYR A 9 -13.51 35.48 37.89
N GLU A 10 -13.78 36.73 37.57
CA GLU A 10 -14.92 37.12 36.75
C GLU A 10 -14.60 36.98 35.25
N ASP A 11 -13.45 37.44 34.79
CA ASP A 11 -13.12 37.59 33.36
C ASP A 11 -12.66 36.27 32.68
N LEU A 12 -11.76 35.50 33.31
CA LEU A 12 -11.16 34.33 32.67
C LEU A 12 -12.13 33.16 32.40
N PRO A 13 -13.16 32.89 33.21
CA PRO A 13 -14.18 31.90 32.85
C PRO A 13 -14.90 32.22 31.52
N HIS A 14 -14.99 33.50 31.16
CA HIS A 14 -15.61 33.99 29.92
C HIS A 14 -14.66 34.03 28.71
N LEU A 15 -13.40 33.57 28.88
CA LEU A 15 -12.37 33.56 27.84
C LEU A 15 -12.87 32.97 26.51
N PHE A 16 -13.70 31.93 26.59
CA PHE A 16 -14.16 31.19 25.42
C PHE A 16 -15.67 31.25 25.12
N ASP A 17 -16.44 32.09 25.80
CA ASP A 17 -17.88 32.27 25.52
C ASP A 17 -18.18 33.59 24.78
N ASP A 18 -19.45 33.91 24.59
CA ASP A 18 -19.88 35.10 23.84
C ASP A 18 -19.59 36.42 24.58
N GLN A 19 -19.36 36.37 25.90
CA GLN A 19 -19.01 37.54 26.70
C GLN A 19 -17.54 37.95 26.47
N GLY A 20 -16.64 36.96 26.36
CA GLY A 20 -15.23 37.19 26.06
C GLY A 20 -14.48 37.92 27.18
N ILE A 21 -13.23 38.28 26.91
CA ILE A 21 -12.39 39.03 27.87
C ILE A 21 -12.59 40.54 27.74
N ASN A 22 -12.55 41.26 28.85
CA ASN A 22 -12.65 42.71 28.85
C ASN A 22 -11.32 43.37 28.47
N ARG A 23 -11.25 43.87 27.22
CA ARG A 23 -10.07 44.56 26.67
C ARG A 23 -9.56 45.71 27.55
N VAL A 24 -10.43 46.40 28.28
CA VAL A 24 -10.06 47.60 29.06
C VAL A 24 -9.07 47.29 30.20
N ALA A 25 -9.05 46.03 30.67
CA ALA A 25 -8.14 45.57 31.72
C ALA A 25 -6.71 45.27 31.23
N TYR A 26 -6.45 45.33 29.92
CA TYR A 26 -5.16 45.00 29.30
C TYR A 26 -4.54 46.25 28.64
N ASP A 27 -3.20 46.34 28.65
CA ASP A 27 -2.47 47.36 27.88
C ASP A 27 -2.55 47.05 26.37
N ASP A 28 -2.31 48.04 25.50
CA ASP A 28 -2.30 47.80 24.04
C ASP A 28 -1.15 46.86 23.62
N TYR A 29 -0.03 46.95 24.34
CA TYR A 29 1.11 46.05 24.22
C TYR A 29 1.10 45.04 25.38
N VAL A 30 0.64 43.82 25.10
CA VAL A 30 0.64 42.72 26.07
C VAL A 30 1.41 41.54 25.51
N LYS A 31 2.32 41.00 26.32
CA LYS A 31 3.12 39.82 25.98
C LYS A 31 2.36 38.53 26.29
N PHE A 32 1.80 37.86 25.29
CA PHE A 32 1.16 36.55 25.40
C PHE A 32 2.09 35.44 24.93
N ARG A 33 2.32 34.42 25.76
CA ARG A 33 3.20 33.29 25.46
C ARG A 33 2.61 32.00 25.98
N ASP A 34 2.66 30.96 25.16
CA ASP A 34 2.50 29.57 25.59
C ASP A 34 3.56 28.69 24.87
N PRO A 35 3.69 27.40 25.17
CA PRO A 35 4.69 26.53 24.56
C PRO A 35 4.60 26.36 23.03
N ILE A 36 3.50 26.78 22.39
CA ILE A 36 3.16 26.61 20.98
C ILE A 36 2.78 27.93 20.28
N THR A 37 2.31 28.96 20.99
CA THR A 37 1.89 30.26 20.43
C THR A 37 2.55 31.47 21.11
N LYS A 38 2.72 32.56 20.35
CA LYS A 38 3.38 33.80 20.77
C LYS A 38 2.71 35.01 20.11
N HIS A 39 2.22 35.95 20.92
CA HIS A 39 1.62 37.20 20.46
C HIS A 39 2.09 38.39 21.31
N ASP A 40 2.36 39.53 20.68
CA ASP A 40 2.87 40.76 21.34
C ASP A 40 1.89 41.94 21.21
N SER A 41 0.60 41.63 21.17
CA SER A 41 -0.49 42.61 21.18
C SER A 41 -1.77 41.98 21.71
N ILE A 42 -2.66 42.81 22.26
CA ILE A 42 -3.99 42.39 22.69
C ILE A 42 -4.84 41.87 21.51
N ASP A 43 -4.68 42.46 20.32
CA ASP A 43 -5.35 42.00 19.09
C ASP A 43 -4.89 40.59 18.66
N GLY A 44 -3.59 40.31 18.78
CA GLY A 44 -3.04 38.98 18.49
C GLY A 44 -3.58 37.90 19.43
N TYR A 45 -3.78 38.24 20.71
CA TYR A 45 -4.38 37.33 21.69
C TYR A 45 -5.86 37.06 21.44
N LEU A 46 -6.64 38.11 21.18
CA LEU A 46 -8.05 37.97 20.81
C LEU A 46 -8.23 37.16 19.52
N PHE A 47 -7.34 37.35 18.55
CA PHE A 47 -7.29 36.51 17.34
C PHE A 47 -7.05 35.04 17.67
N ASN A 48 -6.07 34.74 18.54
CA ASN A 48 -5.77 33.36 18.96
C ASN A 48 -6.98 32.70 19.64
N ILE A 49 -7.62 33.41 20.57
CA ILE A 49 -8.85 32.95 21.24
C ILE A 49 -9.95 32.65 20.20
N SER A 50 -10.19 33.57 19.26
CA SER A 50 -11.19 33.41 18.21
C SER A 50 -10.90 32.21 17.30
N MET A 51 -9.65 32.04 16.89
CA MET A 51 -9.19 30.88 16.12
C MET A 51 -9.43 29.57 16.88
N LEU A 52 -9.09 29.53 18.17
CA LEU A 52 -9.32 28.35 19.03
C LEU A 52 -10.81 28.04 19.20
N LYS A 53 -11.69 29.05 19.33
CA LYS A 53 -13.16 28.87 19.33
C LYS A 53 -13.71 28.29 18.03
N GLN A 54 -13.11 28.63 16.89
CA GLN A 54 -13.57 28.12 15.59
C GLN A 54 -13.09 26.69 15.34
N LEU A 55 -11.84 26.38 15.71
CA LEU A 55 -11.22 25.07 15.46
C LEU A 55 -11.62 24.03 16.53
N PHE A 56 -11.89 24.47 17.76
CA PHE A 56 -12.19 23.63 18.90
C PHE A 56 -13.50 24.05 19.59
N ARG A 57 -14.06 23.20 20.45
CA ARG A 57 -14.99 23.61 21.53
C ARG A 57 -14.22 23.66 22.84
N PRO A 58 -13.51 24.77 23.11
CA PRO A 58 -12.76 24.94 24.35
C PRO A 58 -13.70 25.06 25.55
N ASN A 59 -13.31 24.45 26.65
CA ASN A 59 -13.93 24.60 27.97
C ASN A 59 -12.80 24.89 28.96
N PHE A 60 -12.78 26.13 29.47
CA PHE A 60 -11.75 26.62 30.38
C PHE A 60 -12.30 26.66 31.80
N GLN A 61 -11.53 26.11 32.74
CA GLN A 61 -11.86 26.08 34.16
C GLN A 61 -10.74 26.73 34.93
N LEU A 62 -11.02 27.87 35.58
CA LEU A 62 -10.12 28.51 36.52
C LEU A 62 -10.30 27.87 37.91
N HIS A 63 -9.21 27.35 38.49
CA HIS A 63 -9.24 26.73 39.83
C HIS A 63 -8.95 27.76 40.92
N TRP A 64 -7.92 28.59 40.70
CA TRP A 64 -7.59 29.70 41.58
C TRP A 64 -6.75 30.75 40.86
N ALA A 65 -6.79 31.98 41.38
CA ALA A 65 -5.91 33.09 41.08
C ALA A 65 -5.38 33.68 42.38
N LYS A 66 -4.07 33.96 42.46
CA LYS A 66 -3.45 34.60 43.62
C LYS A 66 -2.28 35.48 43.21
N GLN A 67 -2.04 36.54 43.97
CA GLN A 67 -0.85 37.36 43.80
C GLN A 67 0.39 36.55 44.24
N THR A 68 1.40 36.50 43.38
CA THR A 68 2.64 35.73 43.59
C THR A 68 3.89 36.60 43.57
N GLY A 69 3.79 37.83 43.06
CA GLY A 69 4.84 38.84 43.12
C GLY A 69 4.26 40.25 43.33
N PRO A 70 5.12 41.29 43.49
CA PRO A 70 4.68 42.67 43.69
C PRO A 70 3.75 43.16 42.57
N TYR A 71 4.04 42.74 41.34
CA TYR A 71 3.29 43.08 40.12
C TYR A 71 2.88 41.86 39.30
N GLU A 72 2.69 40.71 39.95
CA GLU A 72 2.40 39.43 39.27
C GLU A 72 1.26 38.67 39.95
N ILE A 73 0.35 38.17 39.13
CA ILE A 73 -0.75 37.29 39.55
C ILE A 73 -0.58 35.95 38.82
N THR A 74 -0.57 34.85 39.58
CA THR A 74 -0.57 33.51 39.00
C THR A 74 -1.95 32.90 39.08
N THR A 75 -2.38 32.26 38.00
CA THR A 75 -3.62 31.50 37.90
C THR A 75 -3.32 30.02 37.71
N ARG A 76 -4.25 29.16 38.14
CA ARG A 76 -4.23 27.71 37.91
C ARG A 76 -5.48 27.33 37.16
N TRP A 77 -5.34 26.61 36.06
CA TRP A 77 -6.46 26.31 35.17
C TRP A 77 -6.39 24.92 34.54
N THR A 78 -7.54 24.48 34.03
CA THR A 78 -7.68 23.32 33.16
C THR A 78 -8.41 23.76 31.89
N MET A 79 -7.87 23.40 30.73
CA MET A 79 -8.47 23.68 29.43
C MET A 79 -8.73 22.37 28.69
N VAL A 80 -10.00 22.13 28.35
CA VAL A 80 -10.43 21.00 27.53
C VAL A 80 -10.78 21.50 26.13
N MET A 81 -10.08 21.04 25.11
CA MET A 81 -10.30 21.45 23.72
C MET A 81 -10.80 20.27 22.88
N LYS A 82 -12.04 20.34 22.38
CA LYS A 82 -12.60 19.33 21.48
C LYS A 82 -12.50 19.78 20.03
N PHE A 83 -11.73 19.09 19.19
CA PHE A 83 -11.55 19.51 17.80
C PHE A 83 -12.83 19.28 16.98
N VAL A 84 -13.32 20.32 16.28
CA VAL A 84 -14.65 20.31 15.66
C VAL A 84 -14.64 19.73 14.25
N LEU A 85 -13.55 19.90 13.50
CA LEU A 85 -13.46 19.56 12.08
C LEU A 85 -13.30 18.06 11.78
N LEU A 86 -12.94 17.24 12.78
CA LEU A 86 -12.76 15.79 12.59
C LEU A 86 -14.00 15.00 13.03
N PRO A 87 -14.45 13.98 12.28
CA PRO A 87 -15.67 13.23 12.57
C PRO A 87 -15.67 12.51 13.92
N TRP A 88 -14.48 12.18 14.45
CA TRP A 88 -14.31 11.53 15.75
C TRP A 88 -14.05 12.51 16.91
N LYS A 89 -14.06 13.83 16.64
CA LYS A 89 -13.97 14.95 17.61
C LYS A 89 -12.96 14.70 18.74
N PRO A 90 -11.65 14.57 18.44
CA PRO A 90 -10.65 14.29 19.45
C PRO A 90 -10.63 15.39 20.52
N GLU A 91 -10.46 14.97 21.77
CA GLU A 91 -10.45 15.83 22.95
C GLU A 91 -9.02 15.93 23.47
N LEU A 92 -8.54 17.16 23.69
CA LEU A 92 -7.25 17.49 24.28
C LEU A 92 -7.50 18.09 25.65
N VAL A 93 -6.69 17.75 26.64
CA VAL A 93 -6.84 18.27 28.02
C VAL A 93 -5.49 18.79 28.48
N PHE A 94 -5.44 20.09 28.76
CA PHE A 94 -4.27 20.78 29.27
C PHE A 94 -4.53 21.24 30.70
N THR A 95 -3.56 21.04 31.57
CA THR A 95 -3.53 21.69 32.89
C THR A 95 -2.27 22.53 32.96
N GLY A 96 -2.38 23.68 33.60
CA GLY A 96 -1.30 24.64 33.60
C GLY A 96 -1.49 25.77 34.58
N THR A 97 -0.47 26.61 34.64
CA THR A 97 -0.52 27.89 35.36
C THR A 97 -0.24 29.03 34.41
N SER A 98 -0.98 30.13 34.51
CA SER A 98 -0.62 31.37 33.83
C SER A 98 0.03 32.33 34.81
N VAL A 99 1.12 32.97 34.40
CA VAL A 99 1.70 34.11 35.11
C VAL A 99 1.31 35.37 34.37
N MET A 100 0.54 36.23 35.03
CA MET A 100 0.05 37.49 34.49
C MET A 100 0.79 38.66 35.14
N GLY A 101 1.52 39.43 34.34
CA GLY A 101 2.19 40.65 34.80
C GLY A 101 1.25 41.85 34.73
N VAL A 102 1.38 42.73 35.72
CA VAL A 102 0.60 43.96 35.84
C VAL A 102 1.54 45.16 35.72
N ASN A 103 1.16 46.12 34.91
CA ASN A 103 1.87 47.37 34.77
C ASN A 103 1.62 48.26 36.01
N PRO A 104 2.66 48.66 36.77
CA PRO A 104 2.50 49.49 37.97
C PRO A 104 1.96 50.89 37.68
N GLU A 105 2.16 51.42 36.46
CA GLU A 105 1.74 52.78 36.08
C GLU A 105 0.27 52.83 35.66
N THR A 106 -0.18 51.82 34.90
CA THR A 106 -1.53 51.77 34.34
C THR A 106 -2.51 50.90 35.14
N ASN A 107 -2.00 50.06 36.05
CA ASN A 107 -2.76 49.00 36.75
C ASN A 107 -3.46 48.02 35.80
N LYS A 108 -2.95 47.83 34.57
CA LYS A 108 -3.46 46.90 33.57
C LYS A 108 -2.54 45.69 33.39
N PHE A 109 -3.06 44.60 32.83
CA PHE A 109 -2.23 43.44 32.48
C PHE A 109 -1.35 43.77 31.27
N ASN A 110 -0.04 43.49 31.39
CA ASN A 110 0.96 43.72 30.33
C ASN A 110 1.66 42.43 29.88
N SER A 111 1.42 41.31 30.55
CA SER A 111 1.89 40.00 30.11
C SER A 111 0.99 38.87 30.62
N HIS A 112 0.99 37.77 29.87
CA HIS A 112 0.28 36.53 30.20
C HIS A 112 1.09 35.37 29.62
N VAL A 113 1.74 34.61 30.49
CA VAL A 113 2.60 33.48 30.12
C VAL A 113 2.01 32.19 30.67
N ASP A 114 1.65 31.28 29.78
CA ASP A 114 1.07 29.97 30.10
C ASP A 114 2.15 28.89 30.18
N TYR A 115 2.13 28.14 31.27
CA TYR A 115 2.99 26.98 31.50
C TYR A 115 2.12 25.72 31.57
N TRP A 116 2.50 24.70 30.81
CA TRP A 116 1.80 23.42 30.75
C TRP A 116 2.51 22.41 31.66
N ASP A 117 1.74 21.75 32.53
CA ASP A 117 2.28 20.79 33.50
C ASP A 117 2.87 19.53 32.83
N SER A 118 2.42 19.24 31.61
CA SER A 118 2.72 18.01 30.89
C SER A 118 4.09 18.01 30.19
N ILE A 119 4.80 19.14 30.19
CA ILE A 119 6.09 19.31 29.50
C ILE A 119 7.12 19.96 30.42
N GLN A 120 8.40 19.62 30.22
CA GLN A 120 9.50 20.21 30.98
C GLN A 120 9.96 21.52 30.34
N ASN A 121 10.07 21.55 29.00
CA ASN A 121 10.40 22.77 28.28
C ASN A 121 9.14 23.55 27.94
N ASN A 122 8.86 24.60 28.72
CA ASN A 122 7.73 25.51 28.52
C ASN A 122 8.08 26.75 27.70
N ASP A 123 9.33 26.88 27.25
CA ASP A 123 9.71 27.99 26.37
C ASP A 123 9.05 27.84 25.01
N TYR A 124 8.55 28.96 24.49
CA TYR A 124 8.10 29.04 23.10
C TYR A 124 9.31 28.95 22.15
N PHE A 125 9.39 28.08 21.15
CA PHE A 125 8.50 27.00 20.69
C PHE A 125 9.02 25.63 21.16
N SER A 126 8.18 24.85 21.85
CA SER A 126 8.56 23.56 22.44
C SER A 126 8.13 22.37 21.57
N LEU A 127 9.11 21.63 21.03
CA LEU A 127 8.89 20.34 20.37
C LEU A 127 8.20 19.32 21.30
N GLU A 128 8.43 19.43 22.61
CA GLU A 128 7.78 18.60 23.62
C GLU A 128 6.28 18.93 23.72
N GLY A 129 5.92 20.23 23.72
CA GLY A 129 4.55 20.72 23.66
C GLY A 129 3.79 20.18 22.44
N LEU A 130 4.40 20.25 21.24
CA LEU A 130 3.79 19.75 20.01
C LEU A 130 3.59 18.22 20.04
N LEU A 131 4.57 17.47 20.56
CA LEU A 131 4.47 16.01 20.69
C LEU A 131 3.39 15.60 21.70
N GLU A 132 3.18 16.38 22.75
CA GLU A 132 2.17 16.12 23.78
C GLU A 132 0.75 16.23 23.21
N VAL A 133 0.47 17.25 22.40
CA VAL A 133 -0.80 17.37 21.64
C VAL A 133 -1.07 16.12 20.81
N ILE A 134 -0.03 15.56 20.17
CA ILE A 134 -0.14 14.35 19.34
C ILE A 134 -0.38 13.08 20.20
N LYS A 135 0.20 13.01 21.41
CA LYS A 135 0.11 11.84 22.30
C LYS A 135 -1.28 11.66 22.93
N GLN A 136 -1.96 12.76 23.28
CA GLN A 136 -3.20 12.74 24.06
C GLN A 136 -4.42 12.17 23.30
N VAL A 137 -4.32 11.94 22.00
CA VAL A 137 -5.41 11.40 21.18
C VAL A 137 -5.44 9.87 21.23
N ARG A 138 -6.09 9.24 22.23
CA ARG A 138 -6.37 7.78 22.23
C ARG A 138 -7.72 7.40 22.87
N LYS A 139 -8.63 6.86 22.06
CA LYS A 139 -9.90 6.25 22.47
C LYS A 139 -9.93 4.80 22.03
N TYR A 140 -10.33 3.89 22.91
CA TYR A 140 -10.50 2.46 22.59
C TYR A 140 -11.98 2.10 22.51
N ASP A 141 -12.39 1.52 21.38
CA ASP A 141 -13.72 0.95 21.19
C ASP A 141 -13.89 -0.34 22.03
N PRO A 142 -15.12 -0.79 22.32
CA PRO A 142 -15.35 -2.05 23.01
C PRO A 142 -14.72 -3.25 22.26
N PHE A 143 -14.09 -4.16 23.00
CA PHE A 143 -13.45 -5.36 22.44
C PHE A 143 -13.71 -6.60 23.31
N ILE A 144 -13.57 -7.79 22.74
CA ILE A 144 -13.74 -9.06 23.44
C ILE A 144 -12.38 -9.63 23.77
N VAL A 145 -12.22 -10.17 24.97
CA VAL A 145 -11.02 -10.90 25.40
C VAL A 145 -11.38 -12.33 25.78
N VAL A 146 -10.44 -13.25 25.53
CA VAL A 146 -10.36 -14.52 26.27
C VAL A 146 -9.39 -14.34 27.42
N GLU A 147 -9.77 -14.76 28.62
CA GLU A 147 -8.97 -14.57 29.82
C GLU A 147 -8.90 -15.82 30.70
N THR A 148 -7.83 -15.90 31.49
CA THR A 148 -7.63 -16.91 32.55
C THR A 148 -6.81 -16.31 33.69
N GLU A 149 -6.77 -16.98 34.84
CA GLU A 149 -6.03 -16.53 36.01
C GLU A 149 -4.51 -16.48 35.74
N GLY A 150 -3.91 -15.35 36.10
CA GLY A 150 -2.47 -15.11 36.07
C GLY A 150 -1.88 -15.07 37.48
N ASP A 151 -0.57 -15.20 37.56
CA ASP A 151 0.19 -15.15 38.81
C ASP A 151 0.58 -13.74 39.23
N ASN A 152 1.13 -12.95 38.31
CA ASN A 152 1.48 -11.54 38.52
C ASN A 152 1.47 -10.77 37.19
N LEU A 153 1.63 -9.45 37.24
CA LEU A 153 1.52 -8.58 36.06
C LEU A 153 2.60 -8.86 35.01
N ALA A 154 3.82 -9.19 35.44
CA ALA A 154 4.92 -9.58 34.55
C ALA A 154 4.90 -11.07 34.14
N GLY A 155 4.03 -11.86 34.75
CA GLY A 155 4.04 -13.32 34.72
C GLY A 155 3.37 -13.92 33.49
N ASN A 156 3.61 -15.21 33.27
CA ASN A 156 3.16 -15.94 32.08
C ASN A 156 2.22 -17.09 32.40
N ARG A 157 1.88 -17.29 33.67
CA ARG A 157 0.93 -18.33 34.06
C ARG A 157 -0.40 -18.06 33.36
N GLY A 158 -0.97 -19.10 32.74
CA GLY A 158 -2.18 -18.99 31.95
C GLY A 158 -2.00 -18.61 30.47
N PHE A 159 -0.81 -18.15 30.03
CA PHE A 159 -0.61 -17.77 28.61
C PHE A 159 -0.89 -18.93 27.66
N ASN A 160 -0.35 -20.11 27.96
CA ASN A 160 -0.57 -21.30 27.14
C ASN A 160 -2.04 -21.75 27.10
N ASP A 161 -2.83 -21.39 28.11
CA ASP A 161 -4.25 -21.74 28.17
C ASP A 161 -5.07 -20.83 27.25
N VAL A 162 -4.90 -19.50 27.34
CA VAL A 162 -5.54 -18.56 26.42
C VAL A 162 -5.02 -18.67 24.98
N ALA A 163 -3.72 -18.97 24.79
CA ALA A 163 -3.14 -19.27 23.50
C ALA A 163 -3.70 -20.60 22.94
N GLY A 164 -3.82 -21.62 23.79
CA GLY A 164 -4.44 -22.90 23.44
C GLY A 164 -5.85 -22.72 22.90
N TYR A 165 -6.67 -21.90 23.57
CA TYR A 165 -8.03 -21.58 23.12
C TYR A 165 -8.06 -21.03 21.68
N ILE A 166 -7.23 -20.04 21.35
CA ILE A 166 -7.19 -19.49 20.00
C ILE A 166 -6.55 -20.42 18.97
N PHE A 167 -5.71 -21.38 19.39
CA PHE A 167 -5.09 -22.36 18.50
C PHE A 167 -5.91 -23.66 18.31
N GLY A 168 -7.17 -23.67 18.75
CA GLY A 168 -8.10 -24.77 18.51
C GLY A 168 -8.36 -25.68 19.70
N LYS A 169 -7.90 -25.36 20.92
CA LYS A 169 -8.33 -26.03 22.15
C LYS A 169 -9.64 -25.41 22.68
N ASN A 170 -10.67 -25.42 21.84
CA ASN A 170 -12.02 -24.96 22.16
C ASN A 170 -13.05 -25.98 21.66
N ALA A 171 -14.33 -25.83 22.04
CA ALA A 171 -15.36 -26.84 21.80
C ALA A 171 -15.56 -27.22 20.32
N THR A 172 -15.18 -26.37 19.37
CA THR A 172 -15.36 -26.61 17.92
C THR A 172 -14.03 -26.85 17.18
N THR A 173 -12.91 -26.92 17.89
CA THR A 173 -11.55 -27.02 17.32
C THR A 173 -11.21 -25.89 16.34
N GLU A 174 -11.87 -24.73 16.47
CA GLU A 174 -11.70 -23.60 15.56
C GLU A 174 -10.40 -22.84 15.87
N LYS A 175 -9.59 -22.53 14.84
CA LYS A 175 -8.43 -21.64 14.99
C LYS A 175 -8.85 -20.18 14.85
N ILE A 176 -8.60 -19.39 15.88
CA ILE A 176 -8.88 -17.96 15.94
C ILE A 176 -7.56 -17.18 15.72
N PRO A 177 -7.52 -16.19 14.81
CA PRO A 177 -6.33 -15.38 14.59
C PRO A 177 -5.85 -14.68 15.88
N MET A 178 -4.57 -14.82 16.19
CA MET A 178 -3.95 -14.10 17.31
C MET A 178 -3.94 -12.60 17.02
N THR A 179 -4.29 -11.79 18.02
CA THR A 179 -4.13 -10.34 17.97
C THR A 179 -3.05 -9.90 18.95
N THR A 180 -2.39 -8.79 18.65
CA THR A 180 -1.41 -8.14 19.53
C THR A 180 -1.94 -6.77 19.96
N PRO A 181 -1.69 -6.34 21.21
CA PRO A 181 -0.86 -6.96 22.26
C PRO A 181 -1.62 -7.99 23.14
N VAL A 182 -0.87 -8.82 23.87
CA VAL A 182 -1.38 -9.65 24.98
C VAL A 182 -1.46 -8.77 26.23
N PHE A 183 -2.58 -8.81 26.95
CA PHE A 183 -2.75 -8.04 28.17
C PHE A 183 -2.56 -8.88 29.42
N THR A 184 -2.13 -8.23 30.50
CA THR A 184 -2.17 -8.81 31.85
C THR A 184 -2.72 -7.74 32.77
N GLN A 185 -3.89 -8.01 33.36
CA GLN A 185 -4.66 -7.04 34.10
C GLN A 185 -4.74 -7.44 35.56
N ALA A 186 -4.33 -6.54 36.45
CA ALA A 186 -4.68 -6.60 37.87
C ALA A 186 -5.98 -5.82 38.09
N PHE A 187 -6.92 -6.40 38.84
CA PHE A 187 -8.22 -5.78 39.12
C PHE A 187 -8.26 -4.96 40.41
N ASP A 188 -7.24 -5.12 41.25
CA ASP A 188 -7.12 -4.53 42.58
C ASP A 188 -5.77 -3.83 42.77
N ALA A 189 -5.68 -2.97 43.78
CA ALA A 189 -4.46 -2.20 44.07
C ALA A 189 -3.32 -3.07 44.62
N GLU A 190 -3.64 -4.20 45.26
CA GLU A 190 -2.66 -5.14 45.81
C GLU A 190 -2.15 -6.15 44.77
N ASN A 191 -2.71 -6.13 43.56
CA ASN A 191 -2.47 -7.09 42.47
C ASN A 191 -2.73 -8.55 42.91
N SER A 192 -3.67 -8.78 43.83
CA SER A 192 -4.05 -10.12 44.29
C SER A 192 -4.90 -10.87 43.26
N LYS A 193 -5.56 -10.15 42.34
CA LYS A 193 -6.37 -10.73 41.26
C LYS A 193 -5.85 -10.30 39.90
N VAL A 194 -5.05 -11.17 39.28
CA VAL A 194 -4.45 -10.93 37.96
C VAL A 194 -5.06 -11.87 36.92
N SER A 195 -5.43 -11.36 35.75
CA SER A 195 -5.78 -12.18 34.59
C SER A 195 -4.91 -11.88 33.39
N ILE A 196 -4.54 -12.93 32.64
CA ILE A 196 -3.89 -12.80 31.35
C ILE A 196 -4.95 -12.90 30.25
N GLN A 197 -4.86 -12.02 29.25
CA GLN A 197 -5.93 -11.80 28.29
C GLN A 197 -5.38 -11.68 26.87
N ILE A 198 -6.07 -12.32 25.92
CA ILE A 198 -5.83 -12.12 24.49
C ILE A 198 -7.09 -11.49 23.88
N VAL A 199 -6.90 -10.39 23.15
CA VAL A 199 -7.99 -9.75 22.43
C VAL A 199 -8.41 -10.62 21.25
N LEU A 200 -9.71 -10.78 21.07
CA LEU A 200 -10.28 -11.53 19.96
C LEU A 200 -10.64 -10.59 18.80
N PRO A 201 -10.63 -11.08 17.54
CA PRO A 201 -10.97 -10.28 16.38
C PRO A 201 -12.33 -9.59 16.48
N SER A 202 -12.38 -8.30 16.09
CA SER A 202 -13.56 -7.44 16.25
C SER A 202 -14.76 -7.81 15.36
N ASP A 203 -14.55 -8.68 14.37
CA ASP A 203 -15.58 -9.22 13.48
C ASP A 203 -16.38 -10.38 14.08
N LYS A 204 -15.99 -10.88 15.25
CA LYS A 204 -16.72 -11.93 15.99
C LYS A 204 -17.54 -11.34 17.15
N SER A 205 -18.74 -11.88 17.37
CA SER A 205 -19.57 -11.57 18.55
C SER A 205 -19.36 -12.62 19.64
N LEU A 206 -19.74 -12.31 20.89
CA LEU A 206 -19.64 -13.28 22.00
C LEU A 206 -20.42 -14.56 21.73
N SER A 207 -21.54 -14.45 21.02
CA SER A 207 -22.39 -15.58 20.61
C SER A 207 -21.81 -16.42 19.48
N SER A 208 -20.87 -15.90 18.70
CA SER A 208 -20.24 -16.60 17.57
C SER A 208 -18.91 -17.24 17.94
N LEU A 209 -18.47 -17.12 19.20
CA LEU A 209 -17.19 -17.66 19.67
C LEU A 209 -17.39 -19.05 20.30
N PRO A 210 -16.50 -20.00 20.04
CA PRO A 210 -16.62 -21.34 20.62
C PRO A 210 -16.42 -21.31 22.13
N ALA A 211 -17.15 -22.18 22.84
CA ALA A 211 -16.98 -22.32 24.28
C ALA A 211 -15.55 -22.81 24.62
N PRO A 212 -14.92 -22.31 25.70
CA PRO A 212 -13.64 -22.84 26.16
C PRO A 212 -13.75 -24.32 26.55
N SER A 213 -12.74 -25.11 26.21
CA SER A 213 -12.71 -26.56 26.49
C SER A 213 -12.16 -26.91 27.88
N LYS A 214 -11.50 -25.95 28.54
CA LYS A 214 -10.83 -26.11 29.84
C LYS A 214 -11.53 -25.22 30.87
N GLU A 215 -11.80 -25.78 32.05
CA GLU A 215 -12.29 -25.00 33.19
C GLU A 215 -11.25 -23.93 33.60
N GLY A 216 -11.72 -22.72 33.94
CA GLY A 216 -10.87 -21.58 34.28
C GLY A 216 -10.50 -20.64 33.13
N ILE A 217 -10.99 -20.89 31.91
CA ILE A 217 -10.92 -19.94 30.77
C ILE A 217 -12.31 -19.31 30.56
N SER A 218 -12.38 -17.99 30.43
CA SER A 218 -13.63 -17.28 30.21
C SER A 218 -13.53 -16.26 29.05
N LEU A 219 -14.67 -15.93 28.48
CA LEU A 219 -14.81 -14.89 27.45
C LEU A 219 -15.48 -13.67 28.08
N ARG A 220 -14.88 -12.50 27.90
CA ARG A 220 -15.39 -11.25 28.48
C ARG A 220 -15.42 -10.13 27.45
N LYS A 221 -16.55 -9.43 27.37
CA LYS A 221 -16.64 -8.17 26.64
C LYS A 221 -16.15 -7.03 27.52
N THR A 222 -15.15 -6.31 27.05
CA THR A 222 -14.62 -5.11 27.68
C THR A 222 -15.26 -3.90 27.02
N GLU A 223 -15.89 -3.02 27.80
CA GLU A 223 -16.72 -1.91 27.28
C GLU A 223 -15.94 -0.81 26.53
N GLY A 224 -14.62 -0.90 26.40
CA GLY A 224 -13.78 0.16 25.81
C GLY A 224 -13.83 1.45 26.64
N GLY A 225 -12.93 2.39 26.39
CA GLY A 225 -12.86 3.61 27.21
C GLY A 225 -11.65 4.48 26.97
N ILE A 226 -11.54 5.53 27.79
CA ILE A 226 -10.37 6.39 27.88
C ILE A 226 -9.39 5.73 28.84
N ALA A 227 -8.14 5.57 28.42
CA ALA A 227 -7.11 4.96 29.24
C ALA A 227 -5.83 5.78 29.15
N ALA A 228 -5.21 6.03 30.30
CA ALA A 228 -3.88 6.63 30.35
C ALA A 228 -2.82 5.53 30.14
N ALA A 229 -1.75 5.88 29.42
CA ALA A 229 -0.75 4.91 29.03
C ALA A 229 0.66 5.47 29.21
N ILE A 230 1.53 4.72 29.89
CA ILE A 230 2.97 5.02 29.96
C ILE A 230 3.76 3.93 29.26
N LYS A 231 4.68 4.35 28.39
CA LYS A 231 5.52 3.47 27.60
C LYS A 231 6.89 3.34 28.27
N PHE A 232 7.38 2.11 28.41
CA PHE A 232 8.72 1.85 28.92
C PHE A 232 9.45 0.76 28.12
N SER A 233 10.78 0.75 28.22
CA SER A 233 11.67 -0.20 27.54
C SER A 233 12.49 -0.99 28.56
N GLY A 234 12.76 -2.26 28.29
CA GLY A 234 13.51 -3.13 29.19
C GLY A 234 12.88 -4.51 29.33
N LYS A 235 13.32 -5.31 30.31
CA LYS A 235 12.61 -6.53 30.73
C LYS A 235 11.51 -6.11 31.72
N PRO A 236 10.24 -6.48 31.51
CA PRO A 236 9.17 -6.15 32.45
C PRO A 236 9.28 -7.08 33.64
N THR A 237 9.89 -6.62 34.74
CA THR A 237 9.78 -7.27 36.05
C THR A 237 8.63 -6.63 36.82
N ASP A 238 8.07 -7.33 37.80
CA ASP A 238 6.98 -6.79 38.62
C ASP A 238 7.37 -5.45 39.27
N ASP A 239 8.62 -5.30 39.71
CA ASP A 239 9.11 -4.05 40.30
C ASP A 239 9.06 -2.88 39.31
N VAL A 240 9.53 -3.09 38.08
CA VAL A 240 9.48 -2.07 37.02
C VAL A 240 8.04 -1.72 36.67
N VAL A 241 7.16 -2.73 36.59
CA VAL A 241 5.74 -2.52 36.30
C VAL A 241 5.07 -1.72 37.42
N ARG A 242 5.33 -2.06 38.69
CA ARG A 242 4.83 -1.35 39.87
C ARG A 242 5.36 0.08 39.96
N GLU A 243 6.64 0.30 39.66
CA GLU A 243 7.23 1.64 39.64
C GLU A 243 6.54 2.53 38.59
N LYS A 244 6.35 2.02 37.37
CA LYS A 244 5.67 2.77 36.30
C LYS A 244 4.18 2.95 36.55
N GLU A 245 3.55 2.00 37.23
CA GLU A 245 2.17 2.11 37.69
C GLU A 245 2.02 3.23 38.71
N LYS A 246 2.88 3.24 39.73
CA LYS A 246 2.89 4.28 40.75
C LYS A 246 3.15 5.65 40.15
N GLN A 247 4.09 5.76 39.21
CA GLN A 247 4.39 6.99 38.47
C GLN A 247 3.19 7.50 37.66
N LEU A 248 2.51 6.60 36.93
CA LEU A 248 1.34 6.96 36.13
C LEU A 248 0.16 7.36 37.04
N ARG A 249 -0.09 6.59 38.11
CA ARG A 249 -1.16 6.86 39.07
C ARG A 249 -0.93 8.15 39.83
N SER A 250 0.29 8.43 40.29
CA SER A 250 0.61 9.68 40.98
C SER A 250 0.42 10.88 40.08
N SER A 251 0.78 10.75 38.79
CA SER A 251 0.55 11.81 37.80
C SER A 251 -0.95 12.07 37.63
N LEU A 252 -1.75 11.02 37.45
CA LEU A 252 -3.21 11.16 37.30
C LEU A 252 -3.90 11.76 38.53
N ILE A 253 -3.49 11.36 39.74
CA ILE A 253 -4.04 11.92 41.00
C ILE A 253 -3.66 13.39 41.14
N ARG A 254 -2.39 13.73 40.88
CA ARG A 254 -1.92 15.13 40.88
C ARG A 254 -2.73 15.99 39.90
N ASP A 255 -3.10 15.42 38.76
CA ASP A 255 -3.86 16.10 37.71
C ASP A 255 -5.39 16.05 37.96
N GLY A 256 -5.82 15.70 39.17
CA GLY A 256 -7.23 15.73 39.61
C GLY A 256 -8.11 14.59 39.09
N LEU A 257 -7.53 13.61 38.40
CA LEU A 257 -8.25 12.48 37.84
C LEU A 257 -8.44 11.38 38.89
N LYS A 258 -9.60 10.70 38.84
CA LYS A 258 -9.94 9.59 39.74
C LYS A 258 -9.74 8.24 39.06
N PRO A 259 -8.58 7.60 39.24
CA PRO A 259 -8.30 6.31 38.62
C PRO A 259 -9.06 5.15 39.25
N ARG A 260 -9.57 4.20 38.45
CA ARG A 260 -10.08 2.89 38.95
C ARG A 260 -9.01 2.10 39.74
N SER A 261 -9.45 1.13 40.52
CA SER A 261 -8.54 0.16 41.14
C SER A 261 -7.93 -0.76 40.06
N GLY A 262 -6.67 -1.17 40.26
CA GLY A 262 -5.93 -2.03 39.32
C GLY A 262 -5.20 -1.32 38.18
N CYS A 263 -4.51 -2.11 37.34
CA CYS A 263 -3.75 -1.67 36.17
C CYS A 263 -3.63 -2.79 35.12
N MET A 264 -3.14 -2.48 33.93
CA MET A 264 -3.01 -3.43 32.83
C MET A 264 -1.67 -3.26 32.12
N LEU A 265 -0.94 -4.35 31.90
CA LEU A 265 0.30 -4.40 31.14
C LEU A 265 0.02 -4.95 29.73
N ALA A 266 0.43 -4.23 28.69
CA ALA A 266 0.34 -4.65 27.30
C ALA A 266 1.69 -5.14 26.77
N ARG A 267 1.69 -6.34 26.18
CA ARG A 267 2.86 -7.13 25.80
C ARG A 267 2.83 -7.51 24.32
N TYR A 268 3.91 -7.25 23.58
CA TYR A 268 4.01 -7.63 22.16
C TYR A 268 4.75 -8.96 21.94
N ASN A 269 5.44 -9.49 22.95
CA ASN A 269 6.19 -10.75 22.88
C ASN A 269 5.94 -11.58 24.15
N ASP A 270 5.99 -12.92 24.00
CA ASP A 270 5.99 -13.88 25.11
C ASP A 270 7.22 -13.64 26.04
N PRO A 271 7.05 -13.53 27.36
CA PRO A 271 8.14 -13.37 28.31
C PRO A 271 8.86 -14.69 28.66
N GLY A 272 9.31 -15.51 27.72
CA GLY A 272 9.98 -16.75 28.12
C GLY A 272 10.87 -17.49 27.13
N ARG A 273 10.73 -17.31 25.80
CA ARG A 273 11.31 -18.30 24.88
C ARG A 273 12.16 -17.82 23.71
N THR A 274 12.45 -16.53 23.57
CA THR A 274 13.16 -16.03 22.37
C THR A 274 14.51 -15.42 22.71
N TRP A 275 15.50 -16.27 22.97
CA TRP A 275 16.93 -15.92 22.97
C TRP A 275 17.63 -16.58 21.79
N LYS A 276 17.64 -15.90 20.64
CA LYS A 276 18.69 -16.04 19.61
C LYS A 276 19.03 -14.67 19.01
N PHE A 277 20.31 -14.50 18.73
CA PHE A 277 21.14 -13.30 18.54
C PHE A 277 20.72 -12.28 17.43
N ILE A 278 19.52 -12.40 16.84
CA ILE A 278 19.08 -11.62 15.65
C ILE A 278 17.99 -10.56 15.98
N MET A 279 17.65 -10.31 17.25
CA MET A 279 16.61 -9.33 17.63
C MET A 279 17.12 -8.02 18.25
N ARG A 280 18.17 -7.40 17.70
CA ARG A 280 18.69 -6.11 18.21
C ARG A 280 18.08 -4.85 17.56
N LYS A 281 17.09 -4.97 16.66
CA LYS A 281 16.48 -3.82 15.96
C LYS A 281 14.94 -3.68 16.04
N LEU A 282 14.21 -4.65 16.62
CA LEU A 282 12.78 -4.49 16.92
C LEU A 282 12.65 -4.11 18.40
N LYS A 283 12.50 -2.81 18.67
CA LYS A 283 12.42 -2.23 20.01
C LYS A 283 11.31 -2.92 20.85
N ARG A 284 11.71 -3.54 21.96
CA ARG A 284 10.82 -4.07 23.02
C ARG A 284 10.17 -2.91 23.76
N PHE A 285 8.93 -2.61 23.40
CA PHE A 285 8.15 -1.56 24.04
C PHE A 285 6.99 -2.18 24.80
N TRP A 286 6.92 -1.88 26.10
CA TRP A 286 5.83 -2.26 26.98
C TRP A 286 4.99 -1.03 27.25
N VAL A 287 3.68 -1.20 27.32
CA VAL A 287 2.75 -0.11 27.61
C VAL A 287 1.95 -0.52 28.84
N LEU A 288 2.09 0.24 29.91
CA LEU A 288 1.21 0.11 31.05
C LEU A 288 -0.01 0.99 30.80
N PHE A 289 -1.17 0.35 30.67
CA PHE A 289 -2.47 0.98 30.73
C PHE A 289 -2.91 1.06 32.17
N ALA A 290 -3.04 2.27 32.66
CA ALA A 290 -3.71 2.48 33.92
C ALA A 290 -4.87 3.45 33.64
N LEU A 291 -6.09 2.98 33.98
CA LEU A 291 -7.15 3.79 34.58
C LEU A 291 -8.24 4.27 33.62
N TYR A 292 -9.39 3.60 33.69
CA TYR A 292 -10.67 4.05 33.13
C TYR A 292 -11.17 5.25 33.92
N LEU A 293 -11.43 6.37 33.24
CA LEU A 293 -12.07 7.54 33.85
C LEU A 293 -13.59 7.33 33.87
N LYS A 294 -14.23 7.42 35.04
CA LYS A 294 -15.69 7.37 35.16
C LYS A 294 -16.26 8.71 34.68
N THR A 295 -16.91 8.72 33.52
CA THR A 295 -17.76 9.85 33.08
C THR A 295 -18.85 10.10 34.13
N LEU A 296 -18.91 11.32 34.69
CA LEU A 296 -20.08 11.84 35.39
C LEU A 296 -21.25 11.86 34.40
N ARG A 297 -22.25 11.00 34.61
CA ARG A 297 -23.55 11.08 33.93
C ARG A 297 -24.57 11.60 34.92
N VAL A 298 -25.13 12.77 34.60
CA VAL A 298 -26.36 13.31 35.18
C VAL A 298 -27.53 12.42 34.74
N SER A 299 -28.35 12.07 35.72
CA SER A 299 -29.51 11.19 35.62
C SER A 299 -30.63 11.77 34.77
N TYR A 300 -31.24 10.96 33.89
CA TYR A 300 -32.64 11.11 33.48
C TYR A 300 -33.30 9.73 33.48
N ARG A 301 -34.43 9.62 34.19
CA ARG A 301 -35.25 8.40 34.35
C ARG A 301 -36.32 8.29 33.24
N PRO A 302 -36.93 7.09 33.07
CA PRO A 302 -37.37 6.56 31.77
C PRO A 302 -38.88 6.66 31.53
N PHE A 303 -39.29 6.36 30.28
CA PHE A 303 -40.68 6.02 29.96
C PHE A 303 -40.78 4.62 29.32
N ARG A 304 -41.89 3.94 29.64
CA ARG A 304 -42.17 2.51 29.58
C ARG A 304 -42.38 1.93 28.16
N GLY A 305 -41.79 0.76 27.93
CA GLY A 305 -42.47 -0.53 27.65
C GLY A 305 -43.20 -0.77 26.32
N ARG A 306 -42.76 -1.80 25.57
CA ARG A 306 -43.63 -2.85 25.01
C ARG A 306 -42.84 -4.07 24.50
N LYS A 307 -43.58 -5.19 24.44
CA LYS A 307 -43.19 -6.61 24.45
C LYS A 307 -42.56 -7.14 23.15
N MET A 308 -41.89 -8.29 23.33
CA MET A 308 -41.51 -9.31 22.35
C MET A 308 -42.62 -9.70 21.38
N THR A 309 -42.22 -9.96 20.13
CA THR A 309 -42.83 -10.99 19.27
C THR A 309 -41.73 -11.79 18.57
N GLU A 310 -41.97 -13.10 18.50
CA GLU A 310 -41.12 -14.17 17.98
C GLU A 310 -40.83 -14.05 16.48
N ALA A 311 -39.65 -14.52 16.05
CA ALA A 311 -39.32 -14.73 14.64
C ALA A 311 -39.11 -16.22 14.36
N LYS A 312 -39.96 -16.73 13.46
CA LYS A 312 -39.98 -18.08 12.88
C LYS A 312 -38.67 -18.45 12.18
N GLU A 313 -38.34 -19.74 12.29
CA GLU A 313 -37.38 -20.46 11.46
C GLU A 313 -37.76 -20.41 9.97
N THR A 314 -36.78 -20.19 9.09
CA THR A 314 -36.86 -20.56 7.68
C THR A 314 -35.50 -21.05 7.15
N SER A 315 -35.48 -22.37 6.92
CA SER A 315 -34.83 -23.13 5.85
C SER A 315 -33.71 -22.49 5.00
N THR A 316 -32.59 -23.21 5.02
CA THR A 316 -31.45 -23.18 4.10
C THR A 316 -31.86 -23.26 2.61
N PRO A 317 -31.29 -22.43 1.71
CA PRO A 317 -31.30 -22.73 0.28
C PRO A 317 -29.94 -23.28 -0.20
N LEU A 318 -30.05 -24.36 -0.97
CA LEU A 318 -29.01 -25.08 -1.70
C LEU A 318 -28.16 -24.19 -2.63
N MET A 319 -26.89 -24.59 -2.80
CA MET A 319 -25.92 -23.95 -3.71
C MET A 319 -26.26 -24.17 -5.20
N PRO A 320 -26.09 -23.17 -6.08
CA PRO A 320 -26.19 -23.36 -7.52
C PRO A 320 -24.84 -23.79 -8.16
N PRO A 321 -24.87 -24.38 -9.36
CA PRO A 321 -23.76 -25.12 -9.95
C PRO A 321 -22.64 -24.22 -10.53
N SER A 322 -21.43 -24.81 -10.61
CA SER A 322 -20.17 -24.19 -11.04
C SER A 322 -20.20 -23.68 -12.48
N SER A 323 -19.89 -22.40 -12.69
CA SER A 323 -19.75 -21.78 -14.03
C SER A 323 -18.28 -21.56 -14.40
N ASN A 324 -17.89 -21.93 -15.62
CA ASN A 324 -16.57 -21.67 -16.24
C ASN A 324 -16.33 -20.20 -16.65
N LYS A 325 -16.96 -19.23 -15.97
CA LYS A 325 -16.87 -17.79 -16.25
C LYS A 325 -16.16 -17.06 -15.11
N LEU A 326 -15.54 -15.91 -15.37
CA LEU A 326 -15.11 -15.05 -14.25
C LEU A 326 -16.32 -14.64 -13.41
N PRO A 327 -16.16 -14.49 -12.10
CA PRO A 327 -17.20 -13.92 -11.27
C PRO A 327 -17.49 -12.49 -11.73
N ASP A 328 -18.77 -12.22 -12.03
CA ASP A 328 -19.29 -10.89 -12.32
C ASP A 328 -18.92 -9.93 -11.17
N TYR A 329 -18.19 -8.85 -11.47
CA TYR A 329 -17.61 -7.94 -10.48
C TYR A 329 -18.64 -7.19 -9.64
N ASN A 330 -19.92 -7.33 -9.99
CA ASN A 330 -21.06 -6.77 -9.30
C ASN A 330 -21.19 -7.22 -7.82
N LYS A 331 -20.47 -8.28 -7.40
CA LYS A 331 -20.55 -8.83 -6.04
C LYS A 331 -19.24 -8.66 -5.25
N SER A 332 -19.34 -7.84 -4.20
CA SER A 332 -18.38 -7.56 -3.14
C SER A 332 -17.13 -6.72 -3.48
N VAL A 333 -16.96 -5.62 -2.73
CA VAL A 333 -15.74 -4.81 -2.63
C VAL A 333 -15.31 -4.88 -1.17
N LYS A 334 -14.11 -5.42 -0.88
CA LYS A 334 -13.60 -5.59 0.50
C LYS A 334 -13.26 -4.22 1.13
N LEU A 335 -13.47 -4.06 2.44
CA LEU A 335 -13.25 -2.81 3.21
C LEU A 335 -11.83 -2.21 3.13
N LYS A 336 -10.83 -2.99 2.70
CA LYS A 336 -9.43 -2.55 2.56
C LYS A 336 -9.25 -1.40 1.56
N TYR A 337 -10.16 -1.25 0.59
CA TYR A 337 -10.03 -0.28 -0.51
C TYR A 337 -10.45 1.14 -0.14
N VAL A 338 -11.35 1.29 0.84
CA VAL A 338 -11.73 2.61 1.39
C VAL A 338 -10.51 3.27 2.07
N LYS A 339 -9.69 2.50 2.79
CA LYS A 339 -8.48 3.00 3.46
C LYS A 339 -7.44 3.55 2.47
N LEU A 340 -7.35 3.01 1.26
CA LEU A 340 -6.41 3.49 0.23
C LEU A 340 -6.85 4.85 -0.34
N GLY A 341 -8.15 5.02 -0.60
CA GLY A 341 -8.72 6.31 -1.01
C GLY A 341 -8.54 7.39 0.06
N TYR A 342 -8.78 7.05 1.33
CA TYR A 342 -8.48 7.94 2.47
C TYR A 342 -7.00 8.29 2.57
N HIS A 343 -6.10 7.32 2.40
CA HIS A 343 -4.67 7.57 2.44
C HIS A 343 -4.24 8.53 1.31
N TYR A 344 -4.77 8.36 0.10
CA TYR A 344 -4.49 9.27 -1.02
C TYR A 344 -4.98 10.70 -0.75
N LEU A 345 -6.19 10.86 -0.23
CA LEU A 345 -6.79 12.15 0.11
C LEU A 345 -6.04 12.84 1.25
N ILE A 346 -5.59 12.09 2.26
CA ILE A 346 -4.76 12.61 3.36
C ILE A 346 -3.36 12.98 2.85
N THR A 347 -2.75 12.15 1.99
CA THR A 347 -1.41 12.39 1.45
C THR A 347 -1.35 13.62 0.54
N HIS A 348 -2.43 13.89 -0.20
CA HIS A 348 -2.52 15.07 -1.07
C HIS A 348 -3.30 16.24 -0.45
N GLY A 349 -3.86 16.07 0.75
CA GLY A 349 -4.68 17.07 1.43
C GLY A 349 -3.91 18.36 1.73
N MET A 350 -2.61 18.27 2.02
CA MET A 350 -1.75 19.45 2.17
C MET A 350 -1.62 20.27 0.88
N TYR A 351 -1.54 19.63 -0.29
CA TYR A 351 -1.49 20.35 -1.57
C TYR A 351 -2.82 21.05 -1.87
N LEU A 352 -3.95 20.41 -1.53
CA LEU A 352 -5.29 21.01 -1.62
C LEU A 352 -5.49 22.17 -0.64
N LEU A 353 -4.84 22.14 0.53
CA LEU A 353 -4.83 23.25 1.49
C LEU A 353 -3.89 24.39 1.05
N LEU A 354 -2.82 24.08 0.31
CA LEU A 354 -1.86 25.07 -0.21
C LEU A 354 -2.33 25.75 -1.51
N THR A 355 -3.23 25.14 -2.29
CA THR A 355 -3.78 25.75 -3.51
C THR A 355 -4.41 27.13 -3.33
N PRO A 356 -5.25 27.40 -2.31
CA PRO A 356 -5.76 28.76 -2.06
C PRO A 356 -4.65 29.75 -1.69
N LEU A 357 -3.59 29.32 -0.98
CA LEU A 357 -2.44 30.18 -0.66
C LEU A 357 -1.68 30.58 -1.94
N VAL A 358 -1.44 29.62 -2.86
CA VAL A 358 -0.81 29.90 -4.15
C VAL A 358 -1.67 30.82 -5.02
N ALA A 359 -2.99 30.64 -4.99
CA ALA A 359 -3.93 31.52 -5.70
C ALA A 359 -3.91 32.96 -5.15
N VAL A 360 -3.84 33.12 -3.82
CA VAL A 360 -3.71 34.42 -3.15
C VAL A 360 -2.37 35.09 -3.50
N VAL A 361 -1.27 34.34 -3.48
CA VAL A 361 0.05 34.85 -3.89
C VAL A 361 0.06 35.25 -5.37
N ALA A 362 -0.53 34.46 -6.26
CA ALA A 362 -0.65 34.78 -7.68
C ALA A 362 -1.51 36.03 -7.92
N ALA A 363 -2.61 36.18 -7.18
CA ALA A 363 -3.46 37.37 -7.22
C ALA A 363 -2.69 38.62 -6.74
N HIS A 364 -1.95 38.54 -5.64
CA HIS A 364 -1.10 39.63 -5.17
C HIS A 364 0.05 39.97 -6.15
N MET A 365 0.67 38.97 -6.77
CA MET A 365 1.69 39.18 -7.81
C MET A 365 1.12 39.89 -9.04
N SER A 366 -0.17 39.70 -9.34
CA SER A 366 -0.83 40.37 -10.47
C SER A 366 -1.18 41.84 -10.23
N THR A 367 -1.12 42.29 -8.97
CA THR A 367 -1.40 43.68 -8.58
C THR A 367 -0.14 44.53 -8.34
N ILE A 368 1.06 43.96 -8.52
CA ILE A 368 2.34 44.67 -8.28
C ILE A 368 2.55 45.73 -9.37
N THR A 369 2.77 46.98 -8.93
CA THR A 369 3.14 48.09 -9.82
C THR A 369 4.67 48.28 -9.88
N PRO A 370 5.20 49.01 -10.89
CA PRO A 370 6.64 49.28 -10.99
C PRO A 370 7.21 50.08 -9.81
N GLN A 371 6.39 50.86 -9.11
CA GLN A 371 6.78 51.61 -7.91
C GLN A 371 6.93 50.69 -6.69
N ASP A 372 6.03 49.72 -6.51
CA ASP A 372 6.12 48.69 -5.47
C ASP A 372 7.40 47.85 -5.60
N LEU A 373 7.87 47.62 -6.84
CA LEU A 373 9.15 46.94 -7.11
C LEU A 373 10.36 47.75 -6.63
N SER A 374 10.30 49.09 -6.68
CA SER A 374 11.37 49.96 -6.18
C SER A 374 11.40 50.01 -4.65
N GLU A 375 10.23 50.08 -3.98
CA GLU A 375 10.14 50.00 -2.52
C GLU A 375 10.52 48.61 -2.00
N LEU A 376 10.19 47.54 -2.73
CA LEU A 376 10.62 46.19 -2.39
C LEU A 376 12.15 46.07 -2.49
N TRP A 377 12.76 46.69 -3.51
CA TRP A 377 14.21 46.72 -3.70
C TRP A 377 14.93 47.47 -2.57
N ASP A 378 14.40 48.62 -2.16
CA ASP A 378 14.94 49.38 -1.02
C ASP A 378 14.78 48.58 0.29
N ASN A 379 13.62 47.98 0.53
CA ASN A 379 13.42 47.10 1.70
C ASN A 379 14.33 45.86 1.70
N LEU A 380 14.63 45.28 0.52
CA LEU A 380 15.57 44.17 0.37
C LEU A 380 17.02 44.59 0.72
N GLN A 381 17.41 45.84 0.44
CA GLN A 381 18.72 46.38 0.83
C GLN A 381 18.85 46.53 2.35
N TYR A 382 17.80 46.99 3.05
CA TYR A 382 17.81 47.18 4.51
C TYR A 382 17.61 45.88 5.31
N ASN A 383 17.09 44.81 4.69
CA ASN A 383 16.80 43.52 5.33
C ASN A 383 17.67 42.36 4.79
N LEU A 384 18.96 42.62 4.54
CA LEU A 384 19.92 41.66 3.99
C LEU A 384 19.90 40.29 4.73
N ILE A 385 19.74 40.29 6.05
CA ILE A 385 19.66 39.07 6.86
C ILE A 385 18.42 38.23 6.52
N SER A 386 17.25 38.87 6.33
CA SER A 386 16.01 38.21 5.92
C SER A 386 16.13 37.64 4.51
N VAL A 387 16.76 38.37 3.58
CA VAL A 387 17.00 37.90 2.21
C VAL A 387 17.93 36.69 2.18
N ILE A 388 19.04 36.74 2.92
CA ILE A 388 19.98 35.62 3.03
C ILE A 388 19.28 34.41 3.68
N SER A 389 18.50 34.63 4.73
CA SER A 389 17.77 33.56 5.43
C SER A 389 16.73 32.88 4.54
N CYS A 390 15.91 33.67 3.83
CA CYS A 390 14.92 33.15 2.88
C CYS A 390 15.58 32.44 1.69
N SER A 391 16.65 33.00 1.13
CA SER A 391 17.39 32.38 0.02
C SER A 391 18.04 31.07 0.45
N THR A 392 18.64 31.05 1.64
CA THR A 392 19.23 29.84 2.23
C THR A 392 18.16 28.79 2.48
N LEU A 393 17.00 29.18 3.03
CA LEU A 393 15.86 28.29 3.21
C LEU A 393 15.35 27.72 1.89
N ILE A 394 15.22 28.55 0.84
CA ILE A 394 14.83 28.10 -0.50
C ILE A 394 15.85 27.09 -1.04
N VAL A 395 17.16 27.37 -0.94
CA VAL A 395 18.21 26.46 -1.40
C VAL A 395 18.17 25.14 -0.62
N ILE A 396 17.98 25.18 0.70
CA ILE A 396 17.84 23.98 1.54
C ILE A 396 16.60 23.19 1.13
N VAL A 397 15.44 23.83 1.01
CA VAL A 397 14.18 23.19 0.59
C VAL A 397 14.31 22.60 -0.80
N LEU A 398 14.93 23.32 -1.75
CA LEU A 398 15.16 22.85 -3.11
C LEU A 398 16.13 21.66 -3.13
N THR A 399 17.20 21.72 -2.33
CA THR A 399 18.18 20.64 -2.21
C THR A 399 17.53 19.39 -1.59
N VAL A 400 16.81 19.56 -0.48
CA VAL A 400 16.05 18.48 0.16
C VAL A 400 15.05 17.90 -0.84
N TYR A 401 14.29 18.74 -1.56
CA TYR A 401 13.35 18.29 -2.58
C TYR A 401 14.04 17.49 -3.70
N VAL A 402 15.16 17.98 -4.23
CA VAL A 402 15.92 17.31 -5.31
C VAL A 402 16.54 16.00 -4.85
N VAL A 403 17.01 15.91 -3.61
CA VAL A 403 17.66 14.71 -3.06
C VAL A 403 16.66 13.67 -2.55
N THR A 404 15.51 14.11 -2.03
CA THR A 404 14.47 13.20 -1.50
C THR A 404 13.50 12.70 -2.57
N ARG A 405 13.36 13.41 -3.70
CA ARG A 405 12.46 12.97 -4.77
C ARG A 405 12.96 11.69 -5.44
N PRO A 406 12.08 10.71 -5.68
CA PRO A 406 12.44 9.50 -6.43
C PRO A 406 12.99 9.85 -7.81
N ARG A 407 14.05 9.18 -8.22
CA ARG A 407 14.62 9.37 -9.57
C ARG A 407 13.69 8.74 -10.59
N PRO A 408 13.37 9.45 -11.69
CA PRO A 408 12.59 8.89 -12.77
C PRO A 408 13.33 7.70 -13.38
N VAL A 409 12.57 6.66 -13.76
CA VAL A 409 13.10 5.48 -14.47
C VAL A 409 12.66 5.56 -15.91
N TYR A 410 13.63 5.50 -16.80
CA TYR A 410 13.45 5.58 -18.23
C TYR A 410 13.68 4.22 -18.87
N LEU A 411 12.80 3.86 -19.80
CA LEU A 411 13.02 2.79 -20.76
C LEU A 411 13.78 3.38 -21.94
N VAL A 412 15.08 3.10 -21.97
CA VAL A 412 15.98 3.58 -23.03
C VAL A 412 15.54 2.95 -24.34
N ASP A 413 15.55 1.62 -24.38
CA ASP A 413 15.05 0.82 -25.50
C ASP A 413 14.78 -0.63 -25.05
N PHE A 414 14.16 -1.43 -25.92
CA PHE A 414 13.98 -2.86 -25.75
C PHE A 414 14.10 -3.60 -27.10
N ASN A 415 14.34 -4.90 -27.03
CA ASN A 415 14.39 -5.77 -28.19
C ASN A 415 13.72 -7.12 -27.87
N CYS A 416 12.93 -7.61 -28.81
CA CYS A 416 12.33 -8.93 -28.75
C CYS A 416 13.03 -9.84 -29.77
N TYR A 417 13.35 -11.06 -29.37
CA TYR A 417 13.96 -12.05 -30.25
C TYR A 417 12.93 -12.58 -31.26
N LYS A 418 13.25 -12.54 -32.55
CA LYS A 418 12.46 -13.19 -33.59
C LYS A 418 13.18 -14.47 -34.01
N PRO A 419 12.67 -15.67 -33.68
CA PRO A 419 13.30 -16.91 -34.11
C PRO A 419 13.35 -17.03 -35.64
N SER A 420 14.38 -17.70 -36.17
CA SER A 420 14.49 -17.99 -37.60
C SER A 420 13.41 -18.97 -38.06
N GLU A 421 13.14 -19.02 -39.37
CA GLU A 421 12.14 -19.94 -39.96
C GLU A 421 12.42 -21.42 -39.66
N ALA A 422 13.66 -21.82 -39.36
CA ALA A 422 14.00 -23.18 -38.95
C ALA A 422 13.30 -23.64 -37.65
N PHE A 423 12.87 -22.71 -36.79
CA PHE A 423 12.16 -23.01 -35.54
C PHE A 423 10.64 -23.00 -35.70
N LYS A 424 10.14 -22.76 -36.91
CA LYS A 424 8.71 -22.54 -37.16
C LYS A 424 7.94 -23.86 -37.05
N CYS A 425 6.79 -23.78 -36.40
CA CYS A 425 5.90 -24.90 -36.17
C CYS A 425 4.46 -24.47 -36.47
N THR A 426 3.87 -25.08 -37.49
CA THR A 426 2.45 -24.93 -37.83
C THR A 426 1.60 -25.80 -36.89
N MET A 427 0.29 -25.56 -36.85
CA MET A 427 -0.61 -26.43 -36.07
C MET A 427 -0.58 -27.88 -36.58
N GLN A 428 -0.46 -28.06 -37.90
CA GLN A 428 -0.37 -29.36 -38.53
C GLN A 428 0.93 -30.08 -38.13
N THR A 429 2.08 -29.41 -38.25
CA THR A 429 3.38 -29.96 -37.85
C THR A 429 3.39 -30.36 -36.37
N PHE A 430 2.82 -29.52 -35.49
CA PHE A 430 2.67 -29.84 -34.08
C PHE A 430 1.87 -31.13 -33.85
N MET A 431 0.74 -31.28 -34.56
CA MET A 431 -0.13 -32.45 -34.42
C MET A 431 0.53 -33.72 -34.96
N ASP A 432 1.21 -33.62 -36.11
CA ASP A 432 1.93 -34.73 -36.72
C ASP A 432 3.08 -35.20 -35.83
N GLN A 433 3.90 -34.28 -35.33
CA GLN A 433 4.97 -34.59 -34.38
C GLN A 433 4.43 -35.21 -33.10
N SER A 434 3.36 -34.65 -32.52
CA SER A 434 2.71 -35.19 -31.33
C SER A 434 2.26 -36.63 -31.54
N LYS A 435 1.67 -36.95 -32.70
CA LYS A 435 1.28 -38.32 -33.06
C LYS A 435 2.49 -39.23 -33.21
N LEU A 436 3.53 -38.77 -33.90
CA LEU A 436 4.76 -39.54 -34.14
C LEU A 436 5.56 -39.84 -32.86
N THR A 437 5.38 -39.06 -31.79
CA THR A 437 5.99 -39.39 -30.49
C THR A 437 5.49 -40.71 -29.88
N GLY A 438 4.30 -41.17 -30.26
CA GLY A 438 3.65 -42.36 -29.66
C GLY A 438 3.26 -42.21 -28.18
N ALA A 439 3.40 -41.02 -27.59
CA ALA A 439 3.20 -40.80 -26.15
C ALA A 439 1.74 -40.57 -25.73
N PHE A 440 0.90 -40.12 -26.67
CA PHE A 440 -0.46 -39.64 -26.39
C PHE A 440 -1.53 -40.60 -26.93
N SER A 441 -2.61 -40.79 -26.17
CA SER A 441 -3.79 -41.52 -26.66
C SER A 441 -4.52 -40.72 -27.75
N GLU A 442 -5.27 -41.41 -28.61
CA GLU A 442 -6.08 -40.76 -29.66
C GLU A 442 -7.05 -39.71 -29.09
N GLU A 443 -7.65 -39.99 -27.92
CA GLU A 443 -8.54 -39.04 -27.24
C GLU A 443 -7.82 -37.76 -26.80
N ASN A 444 -6.55 -37.87 -26.37
CA ASN A 444 -5.73 -36.74 -25.96
C ASN A 444 -5.08 -36.01 -27.14
N LEU A 445 -4.78 -36.68 -28.24
CA LEU A 445 -4.44 -36.03 -29.50
C LEU A 445 -5.63 -35.17 -29.98
N ASP A 446 -6.84 -35.70 -29.94
CA ASP A 446 -8.04 -34.95 -30.30
C ASP A 446 -8.32 -33.79 -29.33
N PHE A 447 -8.02 -33.97 -28.03
CA PHE A 447 -8.06 -32.88 -27.06
C PHE A 447 -7.06 -31.76 -27.39
N GLN A 448 -5.81 -32.08 -27.69
CA GLN A 448 -4.80 -31.10 -28.12
C GLN A 448 -5.22 -30.37 -29.40
N ARG A 449 -5.75 -31.11 -30.40
CA ARG A 449 -6.30 -30.54 -31.64
C ARG A 449 -7.36 -29.48 -31.33
N ARG A 450 -8.36 -29.80 -30.51
CA ARG A 450 -9.42 -28.85 -30.12
C ARG A 450 -8.89 -27.61 -29.41
N ILE A 451 -7.84 -27.75 -28.58
CA ILE A 451 -7.22 -26.61 -27.91
C ILE A 451 -6.53 -25.71 -28.95
N LEU A 452 -5.71 -26.27 -29.83
CA LEU A 452 -5.02 -25.50 -30.87
C LEU A 452 -5.99 -24.72 -31.73
N GLN A 453 -7.07 -25.36 -32.20
CA GLN A 453 -8.11 -24.73 -33.01
C GLN A 453 -8.77 -23.53 -32.31
N ARG A 454 -8.86 -23.52 -30.98
CA ARG A 454 -9.51 -22.46 -30.19
C ARG A 454 -8.53 -21.52 -29.48
N SER A 455 -7.24 -21.79 -29.58
CA SER A 455 -6.20 -21.09 -28.83
C SER A 455 -5.98 -19.65 -29.31
N GLY A 456 -6.29 -19.38 -30.58
CA GLY A 456 -6.02 -18.11 -31.25
C GLY A 456 -4.60 -17.98 -31.81
N LEU A 457 -3.80 -19.04 -31.76
CA LEU A 457 -2.49 -19.10 -32.43
C LEU A 457 -2.67 -19.20 -33.95
N GLY A 458 -1.65 -18.79 -34.70
CA GLY A 458 -1.53 -19.03 -36.14
C GLY A 458 -0.39 -20.00 -36.46
N ASP A 459 -0.15 -20.25 -37.74
CA ASP A 459 0.88 -21.21 -38.20
C ASP A 459 2.31 -20.68 -38.17
N ASN A 460 2.49 -19.40 -37.85
CA ASN A 460 3.81 -18.76 -37.82
C ASN A 460 4.44 -18.73 -36.43
N THR A 461 4.14 -19.71 -35.57
CA THR A 461 4.69 -19.79 -34.21
C THR A 461 5.98 -20.62 -34.14
N TYR A 462 6.72 -20.54 -33.04
CA TYR A 462 8.07 -21.13 -32.93
C TYR A 462 8.24 -22.09 -31.75
N PHE A 463 8.97 -23.18 -31.99
CA PHE A 463 9.38 -24.20 -31.01
C PHE A 463 10.89 -24.43 -31.04
N PRO A 464 11.50 -24.88 -29.92
CA PRO A 464 12.89 -25.29 -29.91
C PRO A 464 13.09 -26.55 -30.75
N GLU A 465 14.25 -26.61 -31.42
CA GLU A 465 14.67 -27.73 -32.27
C GLU A 465 14.54 -29.08 -31.55
N ALA A 466 14.87 -29.12 -30.25
CA ALA A 466 14.74 -30.30 -29.41
C ALA A 466 13.32 -30.90 -29.36
N LEU A 467 12.28 -30.08 -29.50
CA LEU A 467 10.88 -30.52 -29.52
C LEU A 467 10.37 -30.79 -30.95
N LEU A 468 11.02 -30.24 -31.97
CA LEU A 468 10.71 -30.49 -33.37
C LEU A 468 11.33 -31.80 -33.90
N ASN A 469 12.37 -32.30 -33.24
CA ASN A 469 13.01 -33.57 -33.59
C ASN A 469 12.09 -34.77 -33.30
N ILE A 470 12.25 -35.84 -34.08
CA ILE A 470 11.54 -37.11 -33.90
C ILE A 470 12.56 -38.24 -33.73
N PRO A 471 12.66 -38.86 -32.53
CA PRO A 471 11.94 -38.51 -31.31
C PRO A 471 12.41 -37.17 -30.70
N PRO A 472 11.57 -36.49 -29.89
CA PRO A 472 11.99 -35.30 -29.15
C PRO A 472 13.18 -35.59 -28.24
N ASN A 473 14.10 -34.63 -28.10
CA ASN A 473 15.31 -34.75 -27.28
C ASN A 473 15.37 -33.65 -26.20
N PRO A 474 14.45 -33.64 -25.22
CA PRO A 474 14.48 -32.68 -24.14
C PRO A 474 15.63 -33.00 -23.18
N SER A 475 16.75 -32.28 -23.30
CA SER A 475 17.90 -32.42 -22.41
C SER A 475 18.34 -31.08 -21.83
N LEU A 476 19.10 -31.11 -20.73
CA LEU A 476 19.70 -29.90 -20.16
C LEU A 476 20.59 -29.16 -21.16
N LYS A 477 21.26 -29.89 -22.07
CA LYS A 477 22.10 -29.31 -23.13
C LYS A 477 21.25 -28.52 -24.11
N GLU A 478 20.15 -29.10 -24.58
CA GLU A 478 19.25 -28.44 -25.52
C GLU A 478 18.49 -27.28 -24.88
N ALA A 479 18.10 -27.39 -23.61
CA ALA A 479 17.51 -26.27 -22.88
C ALA A 479 18.48 -25.10 -22.73
N ARG A 480 19.76 -25.37 -22.45
CA ARG A 480 20.80 -24.31 -22.46
C ARG A 480 20.91 -23.69 -23.85
N LYS A 481 20.92 -24.50 -24.92
CA LYS A 481 20.97 -24.01 -26.32
C LYS A 481 19.80 -23.10 -26.65
N GLU A 482 18.57 -23.45 -26.27
CA GLU A 482 17.39 -22.58 -26.40
C GLU A 482 17.58 -21.27 -25.65
N ALA A 483 17.98 -21.34 -24.37
CA ALA A 483 18.16 -20.15 -23.54
C ALA A 483 19.24 -19.21 -24.10
N GLU A 484 20.39 -19.74 -24.55
CA GLU A 484 21.46 -18.98 -25.18
C GLU A 484 20.96 -18.30 -26.46
N THR A 485 20.34 -19.06 -27.36
CA THR A 485 19.82 -18.56 -28.64
C THR A 485 18.86 -17.39 -28.43
N VAL A 486 17.90 -17.56 -27.53
CA VAL A 486 16.85 -16.56 -27.29
C VAL A 486 17.38 -15.35 -26.51
N MET A 487 18.12 -15.58 -25.42
CA MET A 487 18.61 -14.49 -24.58
C MET A 487 19.68 -13.66 -25.31
N PHE A 488 20.63 -14.32 -25.98
CA PHE A 488 21.69 -13.60 -26.68
C PHE A 488 21.12 -12.86 -27.89
N GLY A 489 20.26 -13.49 -28.69
CA GLY A 489 19.58 -12.80 -29.78
C GLY A 489 18.76 -11.58 -29.34
N ALA A 490 18.10 -11.65 -28.17
CA ALA A 490 17.40 -10.51 -27.60
C ALA A 490 18.38 -9.39 -27.16
N ILE A 491 19.46 -9.74 -26.45
CA ILE A 491 20.45 -8.79 -25.93
C ILE A 491 21.25 -8.15 -27.06
N ASP A 492 21.73 -8.92 -28.03
CA ASP A 492 22.52 -8.43 -29.16
C ASP A 492 21.76 -7.39 -29.96
N GLY A 493 20.49 -7.67 -30.28
CA GLY A 493 19.64 -6.70 -30.96
C GLY A 493 19.39 -5.44 -30.13
N LEU A 494 19.36 -5.52 -28.80
CA LEU A 494 19.25 -4.35 -27.92
C LEU A 494 20.54 -3.53 -27.87
N LEU A 495 21.68 -4.19 -27.73
CA LEU A 495 22.99 -3.55 -27.70
C LEU A 495 23.29 -2.86 -29.03
N ALA A 496 22.96 -3.50 -30.16
CA ALA A 496 23.09 -2.92 -31.49
C ALA A 496 22.27 -1.64 -31.65
N LYS A 497 21.00 -1.62 -31.21
CA LYS A 497 20.12 -0.42 -31.29
C LYS A 497 20.61 0.73 -30.41
N THR A 498 21.15 0.41 -29.24
CA THR A 498 21.45 1.41 -28.21
C THR A 498 22.91 1.87 -28.20
N ASN A 499 23.77 1.18 -28.97
CA ASN A 499 25.23 1.33 -28.98
C ASN A 499 25.82 1.32 -27.55
N MET A 500 25.29 0.43 -26.71
CA MET A 500 25.65 0.35 -25.30
C MET A 500 26.85 -0.55 -25.08
N LYS A 501 27.82 -0.08 -24.29
CA LYS A 501 28.91 -0.95 -23.83
C LYS A 501 28.41 -1.84 -22.71
N THR A 502 28.71 -3.13 -22.81
CA THR A 502 28.29 -4.13 -21.82
C THR A 502 28.79 -3.82 -20.41
N LYS A 503 29.97 -3.19 -20.29
CA LYS A 503 30.56 -2.74 -19.02
C LYS A 503 29.80 -1.60 -18.32
N ASP A 504 28.96 -0.85 -19.03
CA ASP A 504 28.18 0.25 -18.45
C ASP A 504 26.93 -0.26 -17.72
N ILE A 505 26.53 -1.51 -17.97
CA ILE A 505 25.37 -2.15 -17.34
C ILE A 505 25.71 -2.49 -15.90
N GLY A 506 24.92 -1.95 -14.97
CA GLY A 506 25.19 -2.12 -13.55
C GLY A 506 24.26 -3.05 -12.79
N ILE A 507 23.11 -3.34 -13.37
CA ILE A 507 22.12 -4.26 -12.83
C ILE A 507 21.72 -5.21 -13.95
N LEU A 508 21.69 -6.51 -13.67
CA LEU A 508 21.15 -7.55 -14.54
C LEU A 508 20.03 -8.28 -13.81
N ILE A 509 18.86 -8.34 -14.42
CA ILE A 509 17.72 -9.12 -13.91
C ILE A 509 17.29 -10.06 -15.01
N VAL A 510 17.38 -11.36 -14.76
CA VAL A 510 16.91 -12.40 -15.67
C VAL A 510 15.69 -13.04 -15.05
N ASN A 511 14.63 -13.24 -15.83
CA ASN A 511 13.50 -14.07 -15.41
C ASN A 511 13.24 -15.20 -16.42
N CYS A 512 13.10 -16.41 -15.88
CA CYS A 512 12.69 -17.62 -16.58
C CYS A 512 12.03 -18.53 -15.53
N SER A 513 10.78 -18.94 -15.75
CA SER A 513 10.01 -19.57 -14.67
C SER A 513 10.45 -21.01 -14.45
N LEU A 514 10.56 -21.79 -15.53
CA LEU A 514 10.64 -23.25 -15.48
C LEU A 514 12.04 -23.81 -15.78
N PHE A 515 13.02 -22.98 -16.12
CA PHE A 515 14.40 -23.40 -16.32
C PHE A 515 15.36 -22.58 -15.47
N ASN A 516 15.90 -23.20 -14.42
CA ASN A 516 16.78 -22.55 -13.44
C ASN A 516 18.04 -23.42 -13.23
N PRO A 517 18.96 -23.49 -14.21
CA PRO A 517 20.17 -24.30 -14.10
C PRO A 517 21.16 -23.74 -13.07
N THR A 518 22.12 -24.58 -12.69
CA THR A 518 23.36 -24.15 -12.02
C THR A 518 24.54 -24.37 -12.98
N PRO A 519 25.38 -23.35 -13.28
CA PRO A 519 25.22 -21.92 -12.96
C PRO A 519 23.95 -21.29 -13.56
N SER A 520 23.49 -20.17 -12.97
CA SER A 520 22.25 -19.49 -13.36
C SER A 520 22.30 -18.87 -14.76
N LEU A 521 21.14 -18.55 -15.33
CA LEU A 521 21.04 -17.87 -16.63
C LEU A 521 21.64 -16.45 -16.58
N SER A 522 21.53 -15.77 -15.44
CA SER A 522 22.22 -14.50 -15.24
C SER A 522 23.75 -14.64 -15.25
N ALA A 523 24.30 -15.71 -14.68
CA ALA A 523 25.73 -16.01 -14.73
C ALA A 523 26.19 -16.34 -16.16
N MET A 524 25.35 -17.06 -16.93
CA MET A 524 25.58 -17.35 -18.35
C MET A 524 25.74 -16.06 -19.17
N ILE A 525 24.82 -15.09 -18.99
CA ILE A 525 24.89 -13.77 -19.64
C ILE A 525 26.14 -13.00 -19.19
N ILE A 526 26.44 -12.96 -17.89
CA ILE A 526 27.63 -12.26 -17.37
C ILE A 526 28.91 -12.81 -18.00
N ASN A 527 29.03 -14.14 -18.07
CA ASN A 527 30.19 -14.81 -18.64
C ASN A 527 30.30 -14.58 -20.14
N HIS A 528 29.19 -14.62 -20.89
CA HIS A 528 29.18 -14.42 -22.34
C HIS A 528 29.59 -13.00 -22.72
N TYR A 529 28.93 -11.98 -22.14
CA TYR A 529 29.14 -10.57 -22.49
C TYR A 529 30.27 -9.87 -21.73
N LYS A 530 30.97 -10.61 -20.86
CA LYS A 530 32.04 -10.10 -19.99
C LYS A 530 31.60 -8.83 -19.25
N LEU A 531 30.45 -8.91 -18.60
CA LEU A 531 29.90 -7.81 -17.80
C LEU A 531 30.83 -7.45 -16.65
N ARG A 532 30.70 -6.23 -16.12
CA ARG A 532 31.58 -5.71 -15.07
C ARG A 532 31.54 -6.58 -13.80
N GLY A 533 32.69 -6.70 -13.11
CA GLY A 533 32.84 -7.59 -11.95
C GLY A 533 31.98 -7.23 -10.73
N ASN A 534 31.50 -5.99 -10.63
CA ASN A 534 30.62 -5.52 -9.55
C ASN A 534 29.15 -5.37 -9.98
N ILE A 535 28.71 -6.14 -10.98
CA ILE A 535 27.31 -6.11 -11.44
C ILE A 535 26.36 -6.69 -10.38
N ALA A 536 25.24 -6.00 -10.15
CA ALA A 536 24.17 -6.53 -9.31
C ALA A 536 23.29 -7.48 -10.15
N SER A 537 23.41 -8.78 -9.92
CA SER A 537 22.79 -9.82 -10.73
C SER A 537 21.69 -10.57 -10.00
N TYR A 538 20.54 -10.76 -10.64
CA TYR A 538 19.37 -11.44 -10.09
C TYR A 538 18.79 -12.42 -11.11
N ASN A 539 18.47 -13.64 -10.69
CA ASN A 539 17.79 -14.65 -11.49
C ASN A 539 16.46 -15.00 -10.81
N LEU A 540 15.33 -14.72 -11.48
CA LEU A 540 13.98 -14.92 -10.95
C LEU A 540 13.33 -16.15 -11.60
N GLY A 541 12.93 -17.11 -10.77
CA GLY A 541 12.22 -18.33 -11.18
C GLY A 541 10.83 -18.47 -10.54
N GLY A 542 9.98 -19.34 -11.08
CA GLY A 542 8.68 -19.71 -10.49
C GLY A 542 7.64 -18.58 -10.39
N MET A 543 7.75 -17.51 -11.19
CA MET A 543 6.84 -16.35 -11.11
C MET A 543 5.76 -16.33 -12.22
N GLY A 544 5.89 -17.21 -13.23
CA GLY A 544 4.96 -17.34 -14.36
C GLY A 544 4.99 -16.13 -15.30
N CYS A 545 3.98 -16.01 -16.16
CA CYS A 545 3.97 -15.03 -17.25
C CYS A 545 3.95 -13.55 -16.81
N SER A 546 3.68 -13.25 -15.52
CA SER A 546 3.78 -11.88 -14.99
C SER A 546 5.21 -11.47 -14.62
N ALA A 547 6.19 -12.37 -14.72
CA ALA A 547 7.57 -12.16 -14.27
C ALA A 547 8.27 -10.99 -14.98
N GLY A 548 7.88 -10.66 -16.22
CA GLY A 548 8.40 -9.50 -16.95
C GLY A 548 8.11 -8.20 -16.19
N VAL A 549 6.85 -7.96 -15.83
CA VAL A 549 6.44 -6.77 -15.06
C VAL A 549 7.02 -6.78 -13.63
N VAL A 550 7.14 -7.95 -13.01
CA VAL A 550 7.80 -8.09 -11.70
C VAL A 550 9.27 -7.67 -11.79
N SER A 551 9.96 -8.04 -12.87
CA SER A 551 11.35 -7.66 -13.11
C SER A 551 11.50 -6.15 -13.33
N ILE A 552 10.53 -5.52 -13.99
CA ILE A 552 10.49 -4.05 -14.14
C ILE A 552 10.30 -3.35 -12.78
N ASP A 553 9.42 -3.85 -11.91
CA ASP A 553 9.25 -3.31 -10.55
C ASP A 553 10.54 -3.46 -9.72
N LEU A 554 11.21 -4.61 -9.82
CA LEU A 554 12.50 -4.84 -9.17
C LEU A 554 13.57 -3.88 -9.70
N ALA A 555 13.68 -3.74 -11.02
CA ALA A 555 14.60 -2.79 -11.65
C ALA A 555 14.33 -1.36 -11.20
N LYS A 556 13.05 -0.95 -11.14
CA LYS A 556 12.65 0.39 -10.65
C LYS A 556 13.20 0.65 -9.26
N LYS A 557 13.06 -0.32 -8.35
CA LYS A 557 13.54 -0.22 -6.96
C LYS A 557 15.06 -0.20 -6.87
N LEU A 558 15.74 -1.08 -7.60
CA LEU A 558 17.21 -1.12 -7.63
C LEU A 558 17.78 0.17 -8.22
N LEU A 559 17.15 0.74 -9.23
CA LEU A 559 17.52 2.05 -9.79
C LEU A 559 17.24 3.23 -8.83
N GLN A 560 16.46 3.08 -7.77
CA GLN A 560 16.42 4.10 -6.72
C GLN A 560 17.65 4.03 -5.82
N VAL A 561 18.17 2.83 -5.59
CA VAL A 561 19.33 2.55 -4.71
C VAL A 561 20.67 2.80 -5.43
N HIS A 562 20.76 2.46 -6.72
CA HIS A 562 21.96 2.63 -7.53
C HIS A 562 21.83 3.87 -8.43
N PRO A 563 22.35 5.04 -8.03
CA PRO A 563 22.22 6.27 -8.83
C PRO A 563 23.04 6.18 -10.13
N GLY A 564 22.49 6.72 -11.22
CA GLY A 564 23.22 6.97 -12.46
C GLY A 564 23.70 5.70 -13.18
N THR A 565 22.93 4.62 -13.20
CA THR A 565 23.31 3.34 -13.84
C THR A 565 22.30 2.89 -14.88
N TYR A 566 22.65 1.83 -15.62
CA TYR A 566 21.72 1.07 -16.44
C TYR A 566 21.34 -0.25 -15.76
N ALA A 567 20.10 -0.68 -15.99
CA ALA A 567 19.59 -1.99 -15.64
C ALA A 567 19.16 -2.73 -16.91
N LEU A 568 19.71 -3.91 -17.13
CA LEU A 568 19.30 -4.83 -18.20
C LEU A 568 18.34 -5.85 -17.60
N VAL A 569 17.12 -5.90 -18.12
CA VAL A 569 16.13 -6.93 -17.80
C VAL A 569 16.00 -7.87 -18.98
N VAL A 570 16.12 -9.18 -18.75
CA VAL A 570 15.96 -10.23 -19.76
C VAL A 570 14.82 -11.14 -19.33
N SER A 571 13.80 -11.25 -20.16
CA SER A 571 12.59 -12.05 -19.91
C SER A 571 12.46 -13.11 -20.98
N THR A 572 12.33 -14.38 -20.60
CA THR A 572 12.12 -15.49 -21.52
C THR A 572 11.51 -16.67 -20.77
N GLU A 573 11.01 -17.66 -21.50
CA GLU A 573 10.59 -18.93 -20.94
C GLU A 573 11.19 -20.05 -21.77
N ASN A 574 11.79 -21.02 -21.09
CA ASN A 574 12.39 -22.18 -21.73
C ASN A 574 11.37 -23.31 -21.71
N ILE A 575 10.97 -23.77 -22.90
CA ILE A 575 9.94 -24.79 -23.02
C ILE A 575 10.52 -26.19 -23.27
N THR A 576 11.81 -26.30 -23.60
CA THR A 576 12.46 -27.58 -23.95
C THR A 576 12.26 -28.67 -22.89
N LEU A 577 12.54 -28.39 -21.61
CA LEU A 577 12.45 -29.41 -20.54
C LEU A 577 11.04 -29.60 -19.96
N ASN A 578 10.10 -28.73 -20.32
CA ASN A 578 8.78 -28.68 -19.70
C ASN A 578 7.69 -29.21 -20.66
N TRP A 579 8.10 -29.87 -21.74
CA TRP A 579 7.20 -30.57 -22.63
C TRP A 579 6.62 -31.80 -21.94
N TYR A 580 5.32 -31.79 -21.69
CA TYR A 580 4.64 -32.86 -20.97
C TYR A 580 4.37 -34.04 -21.90
N LEU A 581 4.92 -35.22 -21.57
CA LEU A 581 4.79 -36.47 -22.35
C LEU A 581 3.73 -37.44 -21.77
N GLY A 582 2.86 -36.98 -20.88
CA GLY A 582 1.82 -37.79 -20.27
C GLY A 582 0.42 -37.53 -20.85
N ASN A 583 -0.60 -38.13 -20.24
CA ASN A 583 -1.98 -38.13 -20.74
C ASN A 583 -2.96 -37.38 -19.81
N ASP A 584 -2.47 -36.62 -18.83
CA ASP A 584 -3.27 -35.73 -17.99
C ASP A 584 -3.63 -34.44 -18.77
N ARG A 585 -4.92 -34.25 -19.01
CA ARG A 585 -5.46 -33.09 -19.74
C ARG A 585 -5.13 -31.75 -19.11
N SER A 586 -5.03 -31.68 -17.78
CA SER A 586 -4.72 -30.42 -17.08
C SER A 586 -3.32 -29.89 -17.41
N LYS A 587 -2.40 -30.79 -17.79
CA LYS A 587 -1.00 -30.50 -18.12
C LYS A 587 -0.78 -30.31 -19.62
N LEU A 588 -1.56 -30.99 -20.47
CA LEU A 588 -1.49 -30.88 -21.94
C LEU A 588 -1.81 -29.50 -22.51
N VAL A 589 -2.57 -28.67 -21.79
CA VAL A 589 -2.89 -27.30 -22.23
C VAL A 589 -1.62 -26.46 -22.41
N SER A 590 -0.62 -26.66 -21.56
CA SER A 590 0.65 -25.91 -21.61
C SER A 590 1.40 -26.15 -22.92
N ASN A 591 1.54 -27.41 -23.35
CA ASN A 591 2.15 -27.80 -24.63
C ASN A 591 1.52 -27.07 -25.83
N CYS A 592 0.21 -26.87 -25.81
CA CYS A 592 -0.52 -26.27 -26.93
C CYS A 592 -0.31 -24.75 -27.04
N LEU A 593 -0.11 -24.05 -25.92
CA LEU A 593 -0.12 -22.59 -25.87
C LEU A 593 1.27 -21.95 -25.92
N PHE A 594 2.23 -22.52 -25.19
CA PHE A 594 3.54 -21.89 -25.02
C PHE A 594 4.40 -22.00 -26.28
N ARG A 595 5.16 -20.95 -26.56
CA ARG A 595 6.05 -20.85 -27.72
C ARG A 595 7.36 -20.20 -27.32
N MET A 596 8.40 -20.47 -28.11
CA MET A 596 9.73 -19.88 -27.92
C MET A 596 9.66 -18.36 -28.10
N GLY A 597 10.26 -17.61 -27.17
CA GLY A 597 10.41 -16.17 -27.28
C GLY A 597 11.16 -15.55 -26.11
N GLY A 598 11.59 -14.30 -26.31
CA GLY A 598 12.32 -13.57 -25.28
C GLY A 598 12.47 -12.09 -25.60
N ALA A 599 12.67 -11.29 -24.56
CA ALA A 599 12.86 -9.85 -24.66
C ALA A 599 13.97 -9.36 -23.72
N ALA A 600 14.78 -8.44 -24.22
CA ALA A 600 15.77 -7.69 -23.46
C ALA A 600 15.34 -6.23 -23.36
N ILE A 601 15.43 -5.63 -22.18
CA ILE A 601 14.91 -4.31 -21.86
C ILE A 601 15.98 -3.51 -21.13
N LEU A 602 16.31 -2.33 -21.66
CA LEU A 602 17.31 -1.43 -21.07
C LEU A 602 16.63 -0.28 -20.33
N LEU A 603 16.83 -0.22 -19.02
CA LEU A 603 16.32 0.84 -18.15
C LEU A 603 17.46 1.72 -17.63
N SER A 604 17.17 2.98 -17.33
CA SER A 604 18.12 3.88 -16.67
C SER A 604 17.43 4.90 -15.75
N ASN A 605 18.15 5.38 -14.74
CA ASN A 605 17.76 6.53 -13.92
C ASN A 605 18.63 7.77 -14.18
N LYS A 606 19.50 7.74 -15.20
CA LYS A 606 20.33 8.88 -15.58
C LYS A 606 19.46 9.96 -16.21
N TRP A 607 19.58 11.20 -15.75
CA TRP A 607 18.78 12.29 -16.31
C TRP A 607 19.13 12.59 -17.78
N THR A 608 20.40 12.43 -18.16
CA THR A 608 20.89 12.60 -19.54
C THR A 608 20.22 11.64 -20.53
N GLU A 609 19.75 10.48 -20.05
CA GLU A 609 19.08 9.45 -20.86
C GLU A 609 17.65 9.83 -21.26
N ARG A 610 17.05 10.80 -20.57
CA ARG A 610 15.65 11.20 -20.78
C ARG A 610 15.35 11.55 -22.24
N ARG A 611 16.30 12.21 -22.93
CA ARG A 611 16.11 12.66 -24.32
C ARG A 611 16.10 11.52 -25.32
N ARG A 612 16.91 10.47 -25.10
CA ARG A 612 16.99 9.32 -26.02
C ARG A 612 16.01 8.20 -25.68
N SER A 613 15.52 8.15 -24.45
CA SER A 613 14.62 7.10 -23.98
C SER A 613 13.26 7.12 -24.67
N LYS A 614 12.71 5.94 -24.94
CA LYS A 614 11.38 5.78 -25.54
C LYS A 614 10.28 6.11 -24.55
N TYR A 615 10.38 5.60 -23.31
CA TYR A 615 9.32 5.73 -22.30
C TYR A 615 9.87 6.12 -20.93
N GLN A 616 8.99 6.66 -20.08
CA GLN A 616 9.19 6.83 -18.65
C GLN A 616 8.23 5.92 -17.89
N LEU A 617 8.73 5.16 -16.92
CA LEU A 617 7.91 4.36 -16.02
C LEU A 617 7.25 5.28 -14.98
N LEU A 618 5.93 5.40 -15.04
CA LEU A 618 5.16 6.18 -14.07
C LEU A 618 4.84 5.33 -12.82
N HIS A 619 4.14 4.22 -13.04
CA HIS A 619 3.65 3.37 -11.97
C HIS A 619 3.96 1.89 -12.24
N ALA A 620 4.24 1.17 -11.16
CA ALA A 620 4.34 -0.29 -11.16
C ALA A 620 3.51 -0.77 -9.97
N VAL A 621 2.49 -1.58 -10.23
CA VAL A 621 1.52 -2.05 -9.23
C VAL A 621 1.54 -3.56 -9.20
N ARG A 622 1.80 -4.12 -8.01
CA ARG A 622 1.83 -5.56 -7.80
C ARG A 622 0.65 -6.03 -6.98
N THR A 623 -0.02 -7.07 -7.47
CA THR A 623 -1.01 -7.82 -6.70
C THR A 623 -0.54 -9.25 -6.56
N ASN A 624 -0.50 -9.73 -5.32
CA ASN A 624 -0.13 -11.10 -4.99
C ASN A 624 -1.24 -11.71 -4.14
N LYS A 625 -1.78 -12.83 -4.59
CA LYS A 625 -2.84 -13.58 -3.91
C LYS A 625 -2.40 -14.94 -3.39
N GLY A 626 -1.11 -15.24 -3.36
CA GLY A 626 -0.64 -16.56 -2.93
C GLY A 626 -0.74 -16.91 -1.46
N ALA A 627 -1.36 -16.05 -0.65
CA ALA A 627 -1.82 -16.45 0.68
C ALA A 627 -3.17 -17.18 0.65
N ASP A 628 -3.88 -17.16 -0.48
CA ASP A 628 -5.13 -17.88 -0.71
C ASP A 628 -4.81 -19.21 -1.39
N ASP A 629 -5.26 -20.32 -0.81
CA ASP A 629 -4.91 -21.68 -1.25
C ASP A 629 -5.36 -21.97 -2.69
N LYS A 630 -6.52 -21.44 -3.09
CA LYS A 630 -7.03 -21.59 -4.47
C LYS A 630 -6.16 -20.83 -5.45
N CYS A 631 -5.75 -19.61 -5.08
CA CYS A 631 -4.82 -18.82 -5.88
C CYS A 631 -3.45 -19.50 -5.99
N PHE A 632 -2.95 -20.08 -4.89
CA PHE A 632 -1.67 -20.79 -4.86
C PHE A 632 -1.67 -22.04 -5.74
N ALA A 633 -2.70 -22.88 -5.61
CA ALA A 633 -2.84 -24.13 -6.36
C ALA A 633 -3.33 -23.93 -7.81
N SER A 634 -3.50 -22.69 -8.29
CA SER A 634 -4.07 -22.42 -9.61
C SER A 634 -3.17 -22.85 -10.77
N VAL A 635 -1.85 -22.76 -10.59
CA VAL A 635 -0.82 -23.16 -11.55
C VAL A 635 0.32 -23.79 -10.77
N THR A 636 0.44 -25.11 -10.84
CA THR A 636 1.44 -25.90 -10.11
C THR A 636 2.27 -26.73 -11.08
N GLN A 637 3.56 -26.87 -10.79
CA GLN A 637 4.41 -27.82 -11.49
C GLN A 637 4.48 -29.08 -10.64
N GLU A 638 4.04 -30.20 -11.20
CA GLU A 638 3.88 -31.46 -10.47
C GLU A 638 4.03 -32.65 -11.42
N GLU A 639 4.32 -33.81 -10.86
CA GLU A 639 4.35 -35.07 -11.58
C GLU A 639 2.93 -35.63 -11.72
N ASP A 640 2.65 -36.29 -12.83
CA ASP A 640 1.45 -37.11 -12.97
C ASP A 640 1.58 -38.45 -12.22
N ALA A 641 0.52 -39.27 -12.27
CA ALA A 641 0.50 -40.58 -11.61
C ALA A 641 1.59 -41.55 -12.12
N ASN A 642 2.21 -41.28 -13.27
CA ASN A 642 3.30 -42.07 -13.84
C ASN A 642 4.68 -41.41 -13.65
N GLY A 643 4.79 -40.39 -12.79
CA GLY A 643 6.03 -39.67 -12.53
C GLY A 643 6.44 -38.69 -13.63
N LYS A 644 5.56 -38.37 -14.60
CA LYS A 644 5.88 -37.44 -15.68
C LYS A 644 5.62 -36.00 -15.25
N LEU A 645 6.67 -35.19 -15.24
CA LEU A 645 6.61 -33.78 -14.85
C LEU A 645 5.81 -32.94 -15.85
N GLY A 646 4.89 -32.10 -15.36
CA GLY A 646 4.17 -31.13 -16.18
C GLY A 646 3.62 -29.95 -15.37
N VAL A 647 3.11 -28.94 -16.07
CA VAL A 647 2.47 -27.77 -15.43
C VAL A 647 0.96 -27.95 -15.46
N SER A 648 0.38 -28.16 -14.29
CA SER A 648 -1.05 -28.35 -14.07
C SER A 648 -1.77 -27.00 -14.01
N LEU A 649 -2.83 -26.83 -14.80
CA LEU A 649 -3.70 -25.66 -14.77
C LEU A 649 -5.05 -26.02 -14.11
N SER A 650 -5.37 -25.34 -13.01
CA SER A 650 -6.64 -25.52 -12.31
C SER A 650 -7.84 -25.04 -13.14
N LYS A 651 -8.97 -25.72 -13.00
CA LYS A 651 -10.26 -25.28 -13.58
C LYS A 651 -10.72 -23.92 -13.03
N GLU A 652 -10.28 -23.54 -11.83
CA GLU A 652 -10.60 -22.24 -11.21
C GLU A 652 -9.69 -21.10 -11.70
N LEU A 653 -8.71 -21.38 -12.56
CA LEU A 653 -7.69 -20.41 -13.02
C LEU A 653 -8.29 -19.10 -13.51
N MET A 654 -9.37 -19.18 -14.30
CA MET A 654 -10.07 -18.00 -14.77
C MET A 654 -10.58 -17.21 -13.56
N ALA A 655 -11.45 -17.77 -12.72
CA ALA A 655 -12.05 -17.05 -11.59
C ALA A 655 -10.99 -16.37 -10.69
N VAL A 656 -9.89 -17.07 -10.42
CA VAL A 656 -8.72 -16.55 -9.68
C VAL A 656 -8.08 -15.35 -10.41
N ALA A 657 -7.89 -15.45 -11.73
CA ALA A 657 -7.36 -14.36 -12.55
C ALA A 657 -8.26 -13.11 -12.52
N GLY A 658 -9.57 -13.29 -12.60
CA GLY A 658 -10.55 -12.20 -12.50
C GLY A 658 -10.50 -11.48 -11.17
N ASP A 659 -10.44 -12.23 -10.06
CA ASP A 659 -10.33 -11.63 -8.73
C ASP A 659 -8.98 -10.92 -8.53
N ALA A 660 -7.88 -11.49 -9.05
CA ALA A 660 -6.56 -10.84 -9.03
C ALA A 660 -6.54 -9.55 -9.86
N LEU A 661 -7.15 -9.55 -11.05
CA LEU A 661 -7.34 -8.37 -11.90
C LEU A 661 -8.10 -7.28 -11.18
N LYS A 662 -9.26 -7.62 -10.58
CA LYS A 662 -10.09 -6.68 -9.82
C LYS A 662 -9.29 -5.96 -8.74
N THR A 663 -8.46 -6.71 -8.02
CA THR A 663 -7.62 -6.16 -6.95
C THR A 663 -6.52 -5.25 -7.50
N ASN A 664 -5.93 -5.62 -8.64
CA ASN A 664 -4.91 -4.81 -9.30
C ASN A 664 -5.47 -3.49 -9.81
N ILE A 665 -6.58 -3.52 -10.57
CA ILE A 665 -7.19 -2.29 -11.14
C ILE A 665 -7.72 -1.36 -10.05
N THR A 666 -8.21 -1.90 -8.92
CA THR A 666 -8.64 -1.08 -7.78
C THR A 666 -7.46 -0.34 -7.15
N THR A 667 -6.26 -0.92 -7.18
CA THR A 667 -5.04 -0.29 -6.67
C THR A 667 -4.46 0.70 -7.69
N LEU A 668 -4.57 0.38 -8.98
CA LEU A 668 -4.07 1.21 -10.08
C LEU A 668 -4.92 2.45 -10.32
N GLY A 669 -6.25 2.33 -10.23
CA GLY A 669 -7.22 3.38 -10.57
C GLY A 669 -6.88 4.76 -9.99
N PRO A 670 -6.69 4.90 -8.65
CA PRO A 670 -6.37 6.19 -8.03
C PRO A 670 -5.05 6.83 -8.51
N LEU A 671 -4.15 6.05 -9.09
CA LEU A 671 -2.85 6.53 -9.58
C LEU A 671 -2.93 7.08 -11.01
N VAL A 672 -3.94 6.69 -11.79
CA VAL A 672 -3.96 6.91 -13.25
C VAL A 672 -5.22 7.57 -13.78
N LEU A 673 -6.35 7.40 -13.09
CA LEU A 673 -7.64 7.92 -13.53
C LEU A 673 -7.78 9.42 -13.21
N PRO A 674 -8.53 10.17 -14.03
CA PRO A 674 -8.92 11.55 -13.71
C PRO A 674 -9.66 11.65 -12.37
N ILE A 675 -9.58 12.81 -11.72
CA ILE A 675 -10.25 13.06 -10.42
C ILE A 675 -11.77 12.85 -10.53
N SER A 676 -12.40 13.21 -11.66
CA SER A 676 -13.84 12.99 -11.90
C SER A 676 -14.24 11.51 -11.78
N GLU A 677 -13.47 10.63 -12.42
CA GLU A 677 -13.66 9.17 -12.36
C GLU A 677 -13.42 8.63 -10.95
N GLN A 678 -12.39 9.14 -10.27
CA GLN A 678 -12.09 8.76 -8.89
C GLN A 678 -13.24 9.14 -7.94
N LEU A 679 -13.80 10.34 -8.10
CA LEU A 679 -14.94 10.83 -7.32
C LEU A 679 -16.20 10.01 -7.60
N LEU A 680 -16.49 9.67 -8.86
CA LEU A 680 -17.64 8.85 -9.24
C LEU A 680 -17.56 7.43 -8.68
N PHE A 681 -16.38 6.81 -8.80
CA PHE A 681 -16.10 5.51 -8.21
C PHE A 681 -16.25 5.56 -6.68
N PHE A 682 -15.67 6.57 -6.03
CA PHE A 682 -15.74 6.74 -4.58
C PHE A 682 -17.17 6.99 -4.09
N ALA A 683 -17.93 7.87 -4.78
CA ALA A 683 -19.33 8.14 -4.47
C ALA A 683 -20.20 6.89 -4.57
N THR A 684 -19.98 6.05 -5.59
CA THR A 684 -20.68 4.76 -5.76
C THR A 684 -20.33 3.78 -4.64
N LEU A 685 -19.07 3.75 -4.21
CA LEU A 685 -18.59 2.90 -3.12
C LEU A 685 -19.18 3.34 -1.76
N VAL A 686 -19.24 4.65 -1.51
CA VAL A 686 -19.87 5.28 -0.34
C VAL A 686 -21.38 5.02 -0.34
N GLY A 687 -22.08 5.30 -1.44
CA GLY A 687 -23.51 5.04 -1.60
C GLY A 687 -23.88 3.58 -1.29
N LYS A 688 -23.09 2.64 -1.82
CA LYS A 688 -23.32 1.21 -1.61
C LYS A 688 -23.00 0.73 -0.19
N LYS A 689 -21.92 1.24 0.43
CA LYS A 689 -21.43 0.70 1.72
C LYS A 689 -21.94 1.45 2.95
N LEU A 690 -22.05 2.78 2.87
CA LEU A 690 -22.51 3.63 3.97
C LEU A 690 -24.02 3.84 3.90
N PHE A 691 -24.57 4.04 2.71
CA PHE A 691 -26.00 4.31 2.53
C PHE A 691 -26.83 3.09 2.09
N LYS A 692 -26.20 1.90 1.98
CA LYS A 692 -26.83 0.63 1.54
C LYS A 692 -27.66 0.76 0.24
N MET A 693 -27.31 1.71 -0.62
CA MET A 693 -28.03 1.93 -1.87
C MET A 693 -27.79 0.77 -2.84
N GLN A 694 -28.83 0.34 -3.56
CA GLN A 694 -28.76 -0.71 -4.58
C GLN A 694 -28.14 -0.17 -5.88
N LEU A 695 -26.89 0.29 -5.80
CA LEU A 695 -26.13 0.79 -6.95
C LEU A 695 -25.32 -0.36 -7.59
N LYS A 696 -25.39 -0.45 -8.92
CA LYS A 696 -24.48 -1.29 -9.72
C LYS A 696 -23.03 -0.82 -9.48
N PRO A 697 -22.09 -1.71 -9.19
CA PRO A 697 -20.67 -1.35 -9.10
C PRO A 697 -20.18 -0.64 -10.35
N TYR A 698 -19.62 0.55 -10.14
CA TYR A 698 -19.01 1.33 -11.21
C TYR A 698 -17.62 0.77 -11.52
N ILE A 699 -17.38 0.39 -12.77
CA ILE A 699 -16.06 0.04 -13.29
C ILE A 699 -15.50 1.32 -13.91
N PRO A 700 -14.41 1.88 -13.38
CA PRO A 700 -13.85 3.11 -13.93
C PRO A 700 -13.43 2.95 -15.38
N ASP A 701 -13.60 4.01 -16.17
CA ASP A 701 -13.21 3.98 -17.57
C ASP A 701 -11.70 4.18 -17.72
N PHE A 702 -10.98 3.06 -17.77
CA PHE A 702 -9.53 3.06 -17.98
C PHE A 702 -9.10 3.56 -19.36
N LYS A 703 -10.02 3.69 -20.33
CA LYS A 703 -9.73 4.30 -21.65
C LYS A 703 -9.42 5.79 -21.52
N LEU A 704 -9.87 6.44 -20.45
CA LEU A 704 -9.51 7.83 -20.15
C LEU A 704 -8.08 7.97 -19.59
N ALA A 705 -7.55 6.91 -19.01
CA ALA A 705 -6.21 6.88 -18.43
C ALA A 705 -5.13 6.41 -19.41
N PHE A 706 -5.49 5.61 -20.42
CA PHE A 706 -4.54 4.95 -21.31
C PHE A 706 -4.98 4.98 -22.77
N GLU A 707 -4.05 5.36 -23.63
CA GLU A 707 -4.22 5.34 -25.08
C GLU A 707 -3.89 3.97 -25.67
N HIS A 708 -3.01 3.19 -25.01
CA HIS A 708 -2.58 1.87 -25.48
C HIS A 708 -2.62 0.82 -24.36
N PHE A 709 -3.02 -0.40 -24.72
CA PHE A 709 -3.15 -1.53 -23.81
C PHE A 709 -2.30 -2.70 -24.32
N CYS A 710 -1.49 -3.25 -23.43
CA CYS A 710 -0.72 -4.48 -23.63
C CYS A 710 -1.15 -5.46 -22.55
N ILE A 711 -2.03 -6.38 -22.91
CA ILE A 711 -2.64 -7.35 -22.00
C ILE A 711 -2.07 -8.72 -22.31
N HIS A 712 -1.42 -9.32 -21.31
CA HIS A 712 -0.76 -10.60 -21.48
C HIS A 712 -1.74 -11.65 -22.04
N ALA A 713 -1.44 -12.11 -23.25
CA ALA A 713 -2.23 -13.12 -23.92
C ALA A 713 -1.84 -14.53 -23.46
N GLY A 714 -2.36 -14.95 -22.31
CA GLY A 714 -2.20 -16.34 -21.84
C GLY A 714 -2.91 -17.35 -22.76
N GLY A 715 -3.96 -16.89 -23.43
CA GLY A 715 -4.77 -17.60 -24.43
C GLY A 715 -6.00 -16.75 -24.79
N ARG A 716 -6.71 -17.09 -25.87
CA ARG A 716 -7.87 -16.32 -26.36
C ARG A 716 -8.92 -16.02 -25.28
N ALA A 717 -9.26 -17.01 -24.46
CA ALA A 717 -10.27 -16.88 -23.42
C ALA A 717 -9.95 -15.80 -22.38
N VAL A 718 -8.67 -15.58 -22.07
CA VAL A 718 -8.24 -14.52 -21.12
C VAL A 718 -8.48 -13.15 -21.73
N LEU A 719 -8.17 -12.97 -23.02
CA LEU A 719 -8.37 -11.71 -23.73
C LEU A 719 -9.85 -11.37 -23.88
N ASP A 720 -10.67 -12.31 -24.37
CA ASP A 720 -12.11 -12.13 -24.57
C ASP A 720 -12.82 -11.72 -23.27
N GLU A 721 -12.32 -12.22 -22.17
CA GLU A 721 -12.87 -11.96 -20.86
C GLU A 721 -12.43 -10.59 -20.31
N ILE A 722 -11.16 -10.21 -20.48
CA ILE A 722 -10.70 -8.86 -20.12
C ILE A 722 -11.39 -7.78 -20.97
N GLU A 723 -11.64 -8.07 -22.24
CA GLU A 723 -12.40 -7.20 -23.15
C GLU A 723 -13.75 -6.81 -22.56
N LYS A 724 -14.55 -7.82 -22.19
CA LYS A 724 -15.89 -7.66 -21.63
C LYS A 724 -15.86 -6.91 -20.31
N ASN A 725 -14.87 -7.23 -19.49
CA ASN A 725 -14.74 -6.75 -18.12
C ASN A 725 -14.26 -5.32 -18.00
N LEU A 726 -13.42 -4.86 -18.92
CA LEU A 726 -12.93 -3.48 -18.97
C LEU A 726 -13.61 -2.64 -20.06
N HIS A 727 -14.60 -3.20 -20.75
CA HIS A 727 -15.31 -2.57 -21.87
C HIS A 727 -14.35 -1.98 -22.91
N LEU A 728 -13.31 -2.77 -23.23
CA LEU A 728 -12.31 -2.43 -24.24
C LEU A 728 -12.85 -2.69 -25.63
N THR A 729 -12.31 -1.99 -26.63
CA THR A 729 -12.67 -2.19 -28.04
C THR A 729 -11.68 -3.17 -28.68
N GLU A 730 -12.05 -3.74 -29.83
CA GLU A 730 -11.16 -4.60 -30.62
C GLU A 730 -9.82 -3.91 -30.92
N ARG A 731 -9.82 -2.60 -31.16
CA ARG A 731 -8.60 -1.82 -31.38
C ARG A 731 -7.65 -1.85 -30.17
N HIS A 732 -8.17 -1.86 -28.95
CA HIS A 732 -7.36 -1.94 -27.73
C HIS A 732 -6.75 -3.34 -27.52
N LEU A 733 -7.46 -4.40 -27.93
CA LEU A 733 -6.97 -5.78 -27.81
C LEU A 733 -6.19 -6.28 -29.02
N GLU A 734 -6.23 -5.57 -30.14
CA GLU A 734 -5.51 -5.92 -31.35
C GLU A 734 -4.03 -6.26 -31.11
N PRO A 735 -3.23 -5.48 -30.34
CA PRO A 735 -1.83 -5.85 -30.08
C PRO A 735 -1.68 -7.20 -29.39
N SER A 736 -2.52 -7.50 -28.40
CA SER A 736 -2.52 -8.77 -27.66
C SER A 736 -3.00 -9.94 -28.52
N ARG A 737 -4.07 -9.76 -29.29
CA ARG A 737 -4.62 -10.80 -30.19
C ARG A 737 -3.64 -11.12 -31.31
N MET A 738 -3.07 -10.12 -31.97
CA MET A 738 -2.12 -10.33 -33.07
C MET A 738 -0.81 -10.94 -32.56
N THR A 739 -0.33 -10.52 -31.38
CA THR A 739 0.85 -11.14 -30.76
C THR A 739 0.62 -12.60 -30.45
N LEU A 740 -0.54 -12.95 -29.86
CA LEU A 740 -0.92 -14.35 -29.61
C LEU A 740 -0.99 -15.16 -30.91
N TYR A 741 -1.56 -14.59 -31.96
CA TYR A 741 -1.66 -15.25 -33.26
C TYR A 741 -0.27 -15.48 -33.89
N ARG A 742 0.58 -14.45 -33.91
CA ARG A 742 1.86 -14.50 -34.63
C ARG A 742 2.98 -15.21 -33.89
N PHE A 743 3.06 -15.03 -32.57
CA PHE A 743 4.17 -15.52 -31.75
C PHE A 743 3.74 -16.55 -30.70
N GLY A 744 2.43 -16.69 -30.45
CA GLY A 744 1.91 -17.54 -29.38
C GLY A 744 2.19 -16.96 -27.99
N ASN A 745 2.02 -17.80 -26.97
CA ASN A 745 2.29 -17.39 -25.60
C ASN A 745 3.79 -17.56 -25.28
N THR A 746 4.55 -16.48 -25.37
CA THR A 746 5.97 -16.43 -24.98
C THR A 746 6.18 -16.14 -23.48
N SER A 747 5.18 -16.46 -22.64
CA SER A 747 5.19 -16.26 -21.19
C SER A 747 5.49 -14.80 -20.80
N SER A 748 6.56 -14.56 -20.04
CA SER A 748 6.93 -13.27 -19.47
C SER A 748 7.35 -12.22 -20.50
N SER A 749 7.73 -12.63 -21.71
CA SER A 749 8.10 -11.70 -22.78
C SER A 749 6.93 -11.19 -23.62
N SER A 750 5.74 -11.80 -23.57
CA SER A 750 4.63 -11.49 -24.49
C SER A 750 4.25 -10.00 -24.51
N LEU A 751 4.22 -9.36 -23.33
CA LEU A 751 3.90 -7.94 -23.18
C LEU A 751 4.83 -6.99 -23.95
N TRP A 752 6.05 -7.44 -24.26
CA TRP A 752 7.02 -6.66 -25.04
C TRP A 752 6.79 -6.81 -26.53
N TYR A 753 6.35 -7.99 -27.00
CA TYR A 753 5.92 -8.16 -28.39
C TYR A 753 4.66 -7.35 -28.68
N GLU A 754 3.74 -7.25 -27.72
CA GLU A 754 2.53 -6.41 -27.80
C GLU A 754 2.88 -4.92 -27.88
N LEU A 755 3.85 -4.47 -27.09
CA LEU A 755 4.35 -3.10 -27.16
C LEU A 755 5.04 -2.84 -28.51
N ALA A 756 5.88 -3.77 -28.98
CA ALA A 756 6.53 -3.68 -30.28
C ALA A 756 5.52 -3.63 -31.45
N TYR A 757 4.40 -4.36 -31.36
CA TYR A 757 3.32 -4.30 -32.34
C TYR A 757 2.72 -2.89 -32.39
N THR A 758 2.45 -2.32 -31.22
CA THR A 758 1.87 -0.97 -31.10
C THR A 758 2.83 0.11 -31.65
N GLU A 759 4.13 -0.04 -31.41
CA GLU A 759 5.18 0.79 -32.02
C GLU A 759 5.19 0.65 -33.55
N ALA A 760 5.17 -0.60 -34.07
CA ALA A 760 5.22 -0.89 -35.50
C ALA A 760 4.00 -0.31 -36.25
N LYS A 761 2.81 -0.34 -35.62
CA LYS A 761 1.58 0.27 -36.15
C LYS A 761 1.57 1.80 -36.15
N ARG A 762 2.65 2.49 -35.74
CA ARG A 762 2.74 3.97 -35.69
C ARG A 762 1.73 4.61 -34.75
N ARG A 763 1.24 3.85 -33.75
CA ARG A 763 0.17 4.31 -32.87
C ARG A 763 0.68 5.16 -31.72
N VAL A 764 1.93 4.96 -31.30
CA VAL A 764 2.51 5.60 -30.10
C VAL A 764 3.01 7.02 -30.40
N LYS A 765 2.32 8.02 -29.86
CA LYS A 765 2.71 9.43 -29.90
C LYS A 765 3.35 9.87 -28.59
N ARG A 766 4.14 10.95 -28.65
CA ARG A 766 4.72 11.57 -27.46
C ARG A 766 3.60 11.99 -26.50
N GLY A 767 3.71 11.57 -25.24
CA GLY A 767 2.74 11.88 -24.19
C GLY A 767 1.78 10.72 -23.91
N ASP A 768 1.57 9.82 -24.87
CA ASP A 768 0.69 8.67 -24.73
C ASP A 768 1.11 7.78 -23.56
N ARG A 769 0.12 7.18 -22.91
CA ARG A 769 0.27 6.25 -21.80
C ARG A 769 -0.06 4.84 -22.27
N VAL A 770 0.85 3.93 -21.93
CA VAL A 770 0.71 2.51 -22.23
C VAL A 770 0.54 1.75 -20.92
N TRP A 771 -0.47 0.90 -20.85
CA TRP A 771 -0.67 -0.01 -19.73
C TRP A 771 -0.30 -1.44 -20.11
N GLN A 772 0.72 -1.98 -19.45
CA GLN A 772 1.07 -3.40 -19.49
C GLN A 772 0.46 -4.13 -18.29
N ILE A 773 -0.22 -5.25 -18.53
CA ILE A 773 -0.79 -6.08 -17.47
C ILE A 773 -0.50 -7.57 -17.68
N GLY A 774 0.14 -8.19 -16.69
CA GLY A 774 0.56 -9.59 -16.73
C GLY A 774 -0.03 -10.44 -15.61
N PHE A 775 -0.36 -11.69 -15.94
CA PHE A 775 -0.86 -12.71 -15.01
C PHE A 775 0.18 -13.81 -14.80
N GLY A 776 0.30 -14.35 -13.60
CA GLY A 776 1.28 -15.41 -13.31
C GLY A 776 0.90 -16.27 -12.12
N SER A 777 1.60 -17.40 -11.96
CA SER A 777 1.39 -18.36 -10.89
C SER A 777 1.57 -17.73 -9.51
N GLY A 778 0.88 -18.28 -8.51
CA GLY A 778 0.93 -17.79 -7.15
C GLY A 778 -0.43 -17.49 -6.52
N PHE A 779 -1.45 -16.86 -7.10
CA PHE A 779 -1.59 -16.17 -8.38
C PHE A 779 -1.25 -14.67 -8.26
N LYS A 780 -0.70 -14.10 -9.32
CA LYS A 780 -0.22 -12.71 -9.36
C LYS A 780 -0.83 -11.97 -10.54
N CYS A 781 -1.15 -10.70 -10.33
CA CYS A 781 -1.54 -9.77 -11.38
C CYS A 781 -0.74 -8.48 -11.21
N ASN A 782 0.05 -8.11 -12.21
CA ASN A 782 1.00 -7.00 -12.11
C ASN A 782 0.82 -6.03 -13.28
N SER A 783 0.86 -4.74 -12.97
CA SER A 783 0.69 -3.65 -13.95
C SER A 783 1.92 -2.75 -14.01
N ALA A 784 2.33 -2.37 -15.22
CA ALA A 784 3.28 -1.29 -15.47
C ALA A 784 2.64 -0.22 -16.34
N VAL A 785 2.86 1.04 -15.96
CA VAL A 785 2.35 2.21 -16.68
C VAL A 785 3.52 3.01 -17.23
N TRP A 786 3.54 3.13 -18.55
CA TRP A 786 4.57 3.84 -19.29
C TRP A 786 4.01 5.12 -19.87
N LYS A 787 4.82 6.17 -19.95
CA LYS A 787 4.55 7.39 -20.70
C LYS A 787 5.56 7.53 -21.83
N ALA A 788 5.10 7.61 -23.07
CA ALA A 788 5.93 7.84 -24.23
C ALA A 788 6.60 9.22 -24.15
N LEU A 789 7.93 9.25 -24.17
CA LEU A 789 8.71 10.49 -24.12
C LEU A 789 8.92 11.11 -25.50
N ARG A 790 8.75 10.31 -26.56
CA ARG A 790 8.86 10.70 -27.96
C ARG A 790 7.83 9.93 -28.80
N THR A 791 7.48 10.48 -29.96
CA THR A 791 6.70 9.76 -30.97
C THR A 791 7.60 8.73 -31.63
N ILE A 792 7.17 7.46 -31.64
CA ILE A 792 7.96 6.35 -32.19
C ILE A 792 7.76 6.33 -33.71
N LYS A 793 8.86 6.47 -34.47
CA LYS A 793 8.86 6.50 -35.94
C LYS A 793 9.41 5.18 -36.48
N PRO A 794 8.62 4.32 -37.15
CA PRO A 794 9.07 2.97 -37.49
C PRO A 794 10.26 2.91 -38.45
N VAL A 795 10.42 3.90 -39.32
CA VAL A 795 11.56 3.95 -40.27
C VAL A 795 12.92 3.93 -39.55
N LYS A 796 12.96 4.28 -38.26
CA LYS A 796 14.16 4.29 -37.42
C LYS A 796 14.19 3.17 -36.39
N GLU A 797 13.20 2.29 -36.38
CA GLU A 797 13.02 1.27 -35.36
C GLU A 797 13.20 -0.11 -36.00
N VAL A 798 13.96 -0.97 -35.34
CA VAL A 798 14.08 -2.39 -35.70
C VAL A 798 13.31 -3.15 -34.62
N ASN A 799 12.30 -3.92 -34.98
CA ASN A 799 11.52 -4.71 -34.03
C ASN A 799 10.97 -5.96 -34.75
N PRO A 800 10.48 -7.00 -34.03
CA PRO A 800 10.16 -8.29 -34.65
C PRO A 800 9.00 -8.23 -35.68
N TRP A 801 8.24 -7.14 -35.70
CA TRP A 801 7.10 -6.95 -36.59
C TRP A 801 7.43 -6.19 -37.86
N MET A 802 8.54 -5.45 -37.91
CA MET A 802 8.79 -4.44 -38.95
C MET A 802 8.71 -4.98 -40.38
N ASP A 803 9.13 -6.22 -40.62
CA ASP A 803 9.15 -6.84 -41.95
C ASP A 803 7.78 -7.33 -42.42
N GLU A 804 6.80 -7.43 -41.52
CA GLU A 804 5.51 -8.08 -41.81
C GLU A 804 4.30 -7.37 -41.21
N ILE A 805 4.47 -6.21 -40.56
CA ILE A 805 3.41 -5.51 -39.85
C ILE A 805 2.24 -5.11 -40.77
N ASP A 806 2.51 -4.90 -42.05
CA ASP A 806 1.50 -4.54 -43.06
C ASP A 806 0.53 -5.69 -43.36
N LYS A 807 0.89 -6.93 -43.02
CA LYS A 807 0.03 -8.12 -43.13
C LYS A 807 -0.97 -8.26 -41.97
N PHE A 808 -0.89 -7.38 -40.97
CA PHE A 808 -1.76 -7.39 -39.78
C PHE A 808 -2.67 -6.14 -39.77
N PRO A 809 -3.77 -6.13 -39.01
CA PRO A 809 -4.37 -7.27 -38.33
C PRO A 809 -4.94 -8.28 -39.32
N VAL A 810 -5.02 -9.55 -38.90
CA VAL A 810 -5.74 -10.60 -39.62
C VAL A 810 -7.02 -10.94 -38.86
N ASP A 811 -8.03 -11.45 -39.58
CA ASP A 811 -9.20 -12.02 -38.91
C ASP A 811 -8.83 -13.36 -38.29
N VAL A 812 -9.03 -13.50 -36.98
CA VAL A 812 -8.65 -14.71 -36.22
C VAL A 812 -9.92 -15.51 -35.92
N PRO A 813 -10.16 -16.62 -36.65
CA PRO A 813 -11.38 -17.38 -36.51
C PRO A 813 -11.53 -17.92 -35.08
N ARG A 814 -12.78 -18.06 -34.61
CA ARG A 814 -13.05 -18.65 -33.27
C ARG A 814 -12.60 -20.09 -33.17
N VAL A 815 -12.62 -20.80 -34.29
CA VAL A 815 -12.14 -22.16 -34.47
C VAL A 815 -11.34 -22.17 -35.76
N ALA A 816 -10.03 -22.39 -35.67
CA ALA A 816 -9.18 -22.55 -36.84
C ALA A 816 -9.46 -23.90 -37.51
N ASN A 817 -9.49 -23.91 -38.84
CA ASN A 817 -9.52 -25.12 -39.64
C ASN A 817 -8.12 -25.32 -40.20
N PHE A 818 -7.52 -26.47 -39.94
CA PHE A 818 -6.25 -26.91 -40.52
C PHE A 818 -6.30 -28.43 -40.74
#